data_AF-A0A952VKZ9-F1
#
_entry.id   AF-A0A952VKZ9-F1
#
_cell.length_a   1.000
_cell.length_b   1.000
_cell.length_c   1.000
_cell.angle_alpha   90.00
_cell.angle_beta   90.00
_cell.angle_gamma   90.00
#
_symmetry.space_group_name_H-M   'P 1'
#
loop_
_entity.id
_entity.type
_entity.pdbx_description
1 polymer ?
#
loop_
_entity_poly.entity_id
_entity_poly.type
_entity_poly.pdbx_seq_one_letter_code
_entity_poly.pdbx_strand_id
1 'polypeptide(L)'
;MSHTTATANGAKRNRALRNHRGARSVDAIVQQAELPAALSAIVREVVTRCRLWPRERADVARELCAHFTDGLSAGASAESLAEAFGDRRRATRLITSARKNMRPLWWRSARATRRAFGSAVLVCLAVYIILAARFFLTAPRIDRNITNELNAPTLASNPQDRAWPLYLEAKRQFGQLPTFLTDYTQPQPGRPGDANWDQMVAWLEGNAEALELVRQAAAKPLVGVIYGSRMDEEFARIQAEVQNRPFKPEDLGQHIENPMVIGLLLPHLSEMRQFSLRLRWHALHAASRGESEVYIADIEAMLGIAEQTLGEPFMISNLVGVAIAHMTFQNVLEEAAKPDFLETDQLRTLAHLVGGFAGGRMRIDPSFELNFIEDILQRFYSDDGKGDGRFIGGFDSDEMYEEWGVAKSQGWFLYRMYQPVQSVVLPSRKELSQLAHRWIGEATADDLLPPWRHDERKSDEFYEQLMNSGIFNAVPFLESLQGNSYEVMGRASTARDSAETVRSAALTALALESWRRRHGHYPAALSELVPTYLPTMPRDPFDGKPLRYVAPTASEATPLLYSIGVDGVDDHGRAPATERGRSMARRFDHFHAFHSGIPAATNDERLAMDAARGDWILWPALEPIIQVDEAYSDD
;
A
#
# COMPACT_ATOMS: atom_id res chain seq x y z
N MET A 1 -60.26 18.81 36.42
CA MET A 1 -59.78 19.87 37.34
C MET A 1 -58.37 20.24 36.91
N SER A 2 -58.20 21.15 35.95
CA SER A 2 -58.33 22.62 36.04
C SER A 2 -57.08 23.27 36.67
N HIS A 3 -56.49 24.22 35.94
CA HIS A 3 -55.41 25.15 36.31
C HIS A 3 -53.99 24.53 36.23
N THR A 4 -53.01 25.06 35.49
CA THR A 4 -52.61 26.48 35.45
C THR A 4 -51.79 26.79 34.18
N THR A 5 -52.47 27.19 33.10
CA THR A 5 -51.92 27.99 31.99
C THR A 5 -51.91 29.45 32.41
N ALA A 6 -50.94 29.89 33.22
CA ALA A 6 -50.94 31.29 33.69
C ALA A 6 -49.55 31.87 34.04
N THR A 7 -48.50 31.63 33.25
CA THR A 7 -47.22 32.37 33.43
C THR A 7 -46.58 32.88 32.15
N ALA A 8 -47.02 32.44 30.96
CA ALA A 8 -46.51 32.97 29.67
C ALA A 8 -47.17 34.30 29.23
N ASN A 9 -48.30 34.68 29.84
CA ASN A 9 -49.08 35.87 29.42
C ASN A 9 -48.70 37.17 30.17
N GLY A 10 -48.02 37.07 31.32
CA GLY A 10 -47.59 38.25 32.12
C GLY A 10 -46.36 38.96 31.55
N ALA A 11 -45.36 38.19 31.07
CA ALA A 11 -44.15 38.76 30.47
C ALA A 11 -44.38 39.31 29.05
N LYS A 12 -45.33 38.73 28.29
CA LYS A 12 -45.77 39.30 26.99
C LYS A 12 -46.64 40.54 27.18
N ARG A 13 -47.50 40.62 28.20
CA ARG A 13 -48.31 41.83 28.50
C ARG A 13 -47.45 43.02 28.93
N ASN A 14 -46.43 42.82 29.78
CA ASN A 14 -45.55 43.92 30.18
C ASN A 14 -44.59 44.39 29.07
N ARG A 15 -44.25 43.53 28.09
CA ARG A 15 -43.48 43.93 26.91
C ARG A 15 -44.33 44.62 25.83
N ALA A 16 -45.60 44.22 25.71
CA ALA A 16 -46.59 44.89 24.84
C ALA A 16 -47.00 46.28 25.38
N LEU A 17 -47.13 46.44 26.71
CA LEU A 17 -47.49 47.71 27.33
C LEU A 17 -46.33 48.72 27.39
N ARG A 18 -45.07 48.27 27.31
CA ARG A 18 -43.90 49.17 27.22
C ARG A 18 -43.57 49.60 25.78
N ASN A 19 -44.03 48.87 24.76
CA ASN A 19 -43.79 49.19 23.35
C ASN A 19 -44.82 50.14 22.72
N HIS A 20 -45.94 50.42 23.40
CA HIS A 20 -47.01 51.30 22.91
C HIS A 20 -46.91 52.77 23.32
N ARG A 21 -45.89 53.17 24.08
CA ARG A 21 -45.56 54.60 24.28
C ARG A 21 -44.35 54.96 23.41
N GLY A 22 -44.59 55.52 22.23
CA GLY A 22 -43.53 56.27 21.51
C GLY A 22 -43.24 55.95 20.05
N ALA A 23 -44.23 55.59 19.23
CA ALA A 23 -44.11 55.76 17.78
C ALA A 23 -45.48 56.14 17.19
N ARG A 24 -45.85 57.42 17.28
CA ARG A 24 -46.92 57.95 16.42
C ARG A 24 -46.52 57.72 14.96
N SER A 25 -47.47 57.33 14.11
CA SER A 25 -47.19 57.24 12.67
C SER A 25 -46.72 58.60 12.17
N VAL A 26 -45.84 58.62 11.16
CA VAL A 26 -45.35 59.88 10.55
C VAL A 26 -46.53 60.77 10.18
N ASP A 27 -47.61 60.18 9.68
CA ASP A 27 -48.83 60.89 9.30
C ASP A 27 -49.56 61.51 10.50
N ALA A 28 -49.62 60.82 11.64
CA ALA A 28 -50.20 61.38 12.86
C ALA A 28 -49.35 62.52 13.44
N ILE A 29 -48.03 62.46 13.27
CA ILE A 29 -47.10 63.53 13.71
C ILE A 29 -47.29 64.78 12.84
N VAL A 30 -47.35 64.61 11.51
CA VAL A 30 -47.55 65.73 10.58
C VAL A 30 -48.94 66.35 10.76
N GLN A 31 -49.96 65.53 10.99
CA GLN A 31 -51.33 65.99 11.21
C GLN A 31 -51.49 66.77 12.52
N GLN A 32 -50.77 66.38 13.58
CA GLN A 32 -50.80 67.06 14.87
C GLN A 32 -50.05 68.40 14.87
N ALA A 33 -49.11 68.61 13.95
CA ALA A 33 -48.35 69.84 13.86
C ALA A 33 -49.12 71.00 13.21
N GLU A 34 -50.35 70.76 12.70
CA GLU A 34 -51.24 71.75 12.08
C GLU A 34 -50.58 72.62 11.00
N LEU A 35 -49.59 72.07 10.30
CA LEU A 35 -48.83 72.80 9.29
C LEU A 35 -49.67 73.01 8.02
N PRO A 36 -49.51 74.17 7.34
CA PRO A 36 -50.08 74.41 6.02
C PRO A 36 -49.79 73.27 5.03
N ALA A 37 -50.74 72.98 4.14
CA ALA A 37 -50.71 71.80 3.26
C ALA A 37 -49.41 71.68 2.43
N ALA A 38 -48.85 72.81 1.98
CA ALA A 38 -47.61 72.85 1.22
C ALA A 38 -46.39 72.34 2.03
N LEU A 39 -46.28 72.71 3.32
CA LEU A 39 -45.18 72.28 4.20
C LEU A 39 -45.39 70.83 4.67
N SER A 40 -46.63 70.46 4.97
CA SER A 40 -47.00 69.07 5.30
C SER A 40 -46.63 68.09 4.17
N ALA A 41 -46.83 68.49 2.91
CA ALA A 41 -46.43 67.68 1.75
C ALA A 41 -44.90 67.51 1.65
N ILE A 42 -44.13 68.56 1.95
CA ILE A 42 -42.66 68.52 1.95
C ILE A 42 -42.13 67.55 3.02
N VAL A 43 -42.65 67.64 4.25
CA VAL A 43 -42.24 66.73 5.34
C VAL A 43 -42.53 65.28 4.97
N ARG A 44 -43.72 64.99 4.42
CA ARG A 44 -44.07 63.64 3.97
C ARG A 44 -43.16 63.15 2.85
N GLU A 45 -42.88 63.98 1.84
CA GLU A 45 -42.00 63.63 0.73
C GLU A 45 -40.57 63.32 1.21
N VAL A 46 -40.02 64.14 2.12
CA VAL A 46 -38.66 63.96 2.62
C VAL A 46 -38.56 62.72 3.51
N VAL A 47 -39.49 62.53 4.44
CA VAL A 47 -39.47 61.41 5.39
C VAL A 47 -39.73 60.06 4.70
N THR A 48 -40.57 60.03 3.67
CA THR A 48 -40.81 58.79 2.88
C THR A 48 -39.59 58.40 2.05
N ARG A 49 -38.85 59.38 1.49
CA ARG A 49 -37.61 59.12 0.77
C ARG A 49 -36.43 58.76 1.68
N CYS A 50 -36.48 59.16 2.96
CA CYS A 50 -35.50 58.74 3.97
C CYS A 50 -35.60 57.22 4.23
N ARG A 51 -34.63 56.44 3.72
CA ARG A 51 -34.49 54.99 4.00
C ARG A 51 -33.95 54.74 5.42
N LEU A 52 -34.73 55.12 6.44
CA LEU A 52 -34.45 55.06 7.87
C LEU A 52 -35.44 54.14 8.61
N TRP A 53 -35.13 53.75 9.85
CA TRP A 53 -36.04 52.93 10.65
C TRP A 53 -37.33 53.69 11.01
N PRO A 54 -38.46 53.00 11.26
CA PRO A 54 -39.74 53.67 11.55
C PRO A 54 -39.68 54.70 12.68
N ARG A 55 -38.89 54.44 13.74
CA ARG A 55 -38.67 55.39 14.84
C ARG A 55 -37.85 56.61 14.42
N GLU A 56 -36.75 56.39 13.69
CA GLU A 56 -35.90 57.46 13.14
C GLU A 56 -36.70 58.34 12.16
N ARG A 57 -37.59 57.76 11.35
CA ARG A 57 -38.50 58.51 10.47
C ARG A 57 -39.48 59.38 11.26
N ALA A 58 -40.00 58.88 12.37
CA ALA A 58 -40.88 59.64 13.26
C ALA A 58 -40.13 60.78 13.98
N ASP A 59 -38.86 60.58 14.35
CA ASP A 59 -38.01 61.63 14.93
C ASP A 59 -37.70 62.74 13.92
N VAL A 60 -37.32 62.36 12.69
CA VAL A 60 -37.09 63.32 11.59
C VAL A 60 -38.37 64.09 11.25
N ALA A 61 -39.53 63.41 11.23
CA ALA A 61 -40.81 64.07 11.01
C ALA A 61 -41.11 65.12 12.10
N ARG A 62 -40.85 64.80 13.38
CA ARG A 62 -41.02 65.75 14.49
C ARG A 62 -40.09 66.96 14.38
N GLU A 63 -38.82 66.74 14.06
CA GLU A 63 -37.85 67.83 13.91
C GLU A 63 -38.17 68.76 12.74
N LEU A 64 -38.54 68.20 11.59
CA LEU A 64 -38.95 68.99 10.43
C LEU A 64 -40.25 69.76 10.71
N CYS A 65 -41.22 69.11 11.37
CA CYS A 65 -42.45 69.78 11.75
C CYS A 65 -42.20 70.93 12.73
N ALA A 66 -41.40 70.71 13.78
CA ALA A 66 -41.04 71.75 14.74
C ALA A 66 -40.32 72.93 14.07
N HIS A 67 -39.34 72.67 13.22
CA HIS A 67 -38.63 73.73 12.48
C HIS A 67 -39.57 74.57 11.60
N PHE A 68 -40.52 73.93 10.92
CA PHE A 68 -41.52 74.67 10.13
C PHE A 68 -42.51 75.43 11.00
N THR A 69 -42.94 74.87 12.15
CA THR A 69 -43.79 75.58 13.11
C THR A 69 -43.08 76.81 13.68
N ASP A 70 -41.82 76.68 14.09
CA ASP A 70 -41.03 77.79 14.63
C ASP A 70 -40.83 78.91 13.60
N GLY A 71 -40.59 78.55 12.34
CA GLY A 71 -40.51 79.52 11.23
C GLY A 71 -41.82 80.27 10.99
N LEU A 72 -42.96 79.59 11.10
CA LEU A 72 -44.29 80.21 10.99
C LEU A 72 -44.58 81.13 12.18
N SER A 73 -44.21 80.72 13.40
CA SER A 73 -44.35 81.55 14.61
C SER A 73 -43.43 82.78 14.62
N ALA A 74 -42.29 82.71 13.92
CA ALA A 74 -41.39 83.85 13.69
C ALA A 74 -41.88 84.82 12.59
N GLY A 75 -43.06 84.56 12.00
CA GLY A 75 -43.70 85.45 11.02
C GLY A 75 -43.35 85.19 9.56
N ALA A 76 -42.65 84.10 9.23
CA ALA A 76 -42.36 83.73 7.85
C ALA A 76 -43.60 83.10 7.17
N SER A 77 -43.80 83.37 5.87
CA SER A 77 -44.88 82.74 5.10
C SER A 77 -44.53 81.28 4.76
N ALA A 78 -45.56 80.44 4.62
CA ALA A 78 -45.39 79.04 4.26
C ALA A 78 -44.68 78.82 2.91
N GLU A 79 -44.87 79.75 1.96
CA GLU A 79 -44.20 79.74 0.66
C GLU A 79 -42.70 80.07 0.79
N SER A 80 -42.33 81.08 1.60
CA SER A 80 -40.93 81.42 1.82
C SER A 80 -40.16 80.30 2.55
N LEU A 81 -40.80 79.61 3.49
CA LEU A 81 -40.21 78.47 4.21
C LEU A 81 -40.06 77.24 3.31
N ALA A 82 -40.99 77.02 2.38
CA ALA A 82 -40.91 75.95 1.39
C ALA A 82 -39.79 76.19 0.38
N GLU A 83 -39.60 77.44 -0.05
CA GLU A 83 -38.54 77.85 -0.97
C GLU A 83 -37.15 77.80 -0.30
N ALA A 84 -37.05 78.29 0.94
CA ALA A 84 -35.82 78.24 1.74
C ALA A 84 -35.37 76.81 2.09
N PHE A 85 -36.30 75.86 2.21
CA PHE A 85 -35.97 74.44 2.41
C PHE A 85 -35.21 73.84 1.21
N GLY A 86 -35.35 74.44 0.03
CA GLY A 86 -34.53 74.16 -1.15
C GLY A 86 -34.71 72.74 -1.73
N ASP A 87 -33.62 72.18 -2.26
CA ASP A 87 -33.64 70.86 -2.92
C ASP A 87 -33.92 69.73 -1.93
N ARG A 88 -35.16 69.24 -2.00
CA ARG A 88 -35.69 68.14 -1.20
C ARG A 88 -34.86 66.86 -1.33
N ARG A 89 -34.28 66.55 -2.50
CA ARG A 89 -33.45 65.35 -2.70
C ARG A 89 -32.12 65.47 -1.97
N ARG A 90 -31.50 66.64 -2.00
CA ARG A 90 -30.26 66.94 -1.26
C ARG A 90 -30.52 66.88 0.25
N ALA A 91 -31.61 67.48 0.73
CA ALA A 91 -32.04 67.41 2.13
C ALA A 91 -32.24 65.96 2.60
N THR A 92 -32.97 65.13 1.83
CA THR A 92 -33.14 63.70 2.14
C THR A 92 -31.80 62.97 2.30
N ARG A 93 -30.84 63.19 1.39
CA ARG A 93 -29.52 62.54 1.47
C ARG A 93 -28.75 62.95 2.73
N LEU A 94 -28.72 64.24 3.04
CA LEU A 94 -28.02 64.78 4.22
C LEU A 94 -28.65 64.28 5.52
N ILE A 95 -29.98 64.36 5.65
CA ILE A 95 -30.72 63.88 6.82
C ILE A 95 -30.54 62.37 7.01
N THR A 96 -30.62 61.60 5.91
CA THR A 96 -30.42 60.14 5.96
C THR A 96 -28.98 59.78 6.38
N SER A 97 -27.98 60.54 5.91
CA SER A 97 -26.57 60.34 6.27
C SER A 97 -26.31 60.66 7.73
N ALA A 98 -26.76 61.84 8.19
CA ALA A 98 -26.63 62.28 9.58
C ALA A 98 -27.24 61.28 10.56
N ARG A 99 -28.49 60.86 10.32
CA ARG A 99 -29.17 59.87 11.19
C ARG A 99 -28.50 58.50 11.19
N LYS A 100 -27.96 58.03 10.05
CA LYS A 100 -27.19 56.78 10.00
C LYS A 100 -25.87 56.85 10.77
N ASN A 101 -25.23 58.03 10.83
CA ASN A 101 -24.00 58.25 11.59
C ASN A 101 -24.23 58.33 13.11
N MET A 102 -25.42 58.75 13.53
CA MET A 102 -25.84 58.76 14.94
C MET A 102 -26.22 57.38 15.49
N ARG A 103 -26.22 56.32 14.66
CA ARG A 103 -26.55 54.96 15.13
C ARG A 103 -25.51 54.47 16.15
N PRO A 104 -25.93 53.66 17.13
CA PRO A 104 -25.05 53.12 18.16
C PRO A 104 -23.81 52.47 17.58
N LEU A 105 -22.67 52.57 18.28
CA LEU A 105 -21.39 52.01 17.85
C LEU A 105 -21.51 50.52 17.50
N TRP A 106 -22.24 49.73 18.29
CA TRP A 106 -22.46 48.30 18.02
C TRP A 106 -23.09 48.02 16.66
N TRP A 107 -24.00 48.89 16.17
CA TRP A 107 -24.65 48.70 14.86
C TRP A 107 -23.69 49.03 13.71
N ARG A 108 -22.90 50.10 13.86
CA ARG A 108 -21.88 50.49 12.88
C ARG A 108 -20.79 49.41 12.79
N SER A 109 -20.32 48.91 13.94
CA SER A 109 -19.40 47.78 14.02
C SER A 109 -19.99 46.51 13.40
N ALA A 110 -21.20 46.08 13.78
CA ALA A 110 -21.83 44.89 13.21
C ALA A 110 -22.06 44.98 11.69
N ARG A 111 -22.28 46.18 11.15
CA ARG A 111 -22.38 46.39 9.69
C ARG A 111 -21.00 46.32 9.02
N ALA A 112 -19.97 46.90 9.63
CA ALA A 112 -18.60 46.81 9.14
C ALA A 112 -18.11 45.35 9.17
N THR A 113 -18.34 44.62 10.27
CA THR A 113 -18.03 43.20 10.42
C THR A 113 -18.71 42.35 9.36
N ARG A 114 -20.02 42.55 9.10
CA ARG A 114 -20.71 41.82 8.02
C ARG A 114 -20.17 42.12 6.63
N ARG A 115 -19.77 43.37 6.37
CA ARG A 115 -19.12 43.73 5.09
C ARG A 115 -17.75 43.09 4.96
N ALA A 116 -16.93 43.17 6.02
CA ALA A 116 -15.61 42.54 6.06
C ALA A 116 -15.72 41.02 5.88
N PHE A 117 -16.66 40.38 6.57
CA PHE A 117 -16.96 38.96 6.42
C PHE A 117 -17.39 38.62 4.98
N GLY A 118 -18.33 39.38 4.41
CA GLY A 118 -18.76 39.18 3.02
C GLY A 118 -17.61 39.35 2.02
N SER A 119 -16.75 40.36 2.21
CA SER A 119 -15.54 40.55 1.40
C SER A 119 -14.56 39.39 1.56
N ALA A 120 -14.32 38.91 2.78
CA ALA A 120 -13.44 37.76 3.03
C ALA A 120 -13.97 36.49 2.33
N VAL A 121 -15.28 36.23 2.42
CA VAL A 121 -15.92 35.10 1.72
C VAL A 121 -15.76 35.23 0.20
N LEU A 122 -15.94 36.43 -0.37
CA LEU A 122 -15.73 36.66 -1.80
C LEU A 122 -14.28 36.42 -2.22
N VAL A 123 -13.30 36.83 -1.40
CA VAL A 123 -11.89 36.56 -1.66
C VAL A 123 -11.61 35.06 -1.60
N CYS A 124 -12.08 34.36 -0.57
CA CYS A 124 -11.93 32.89 -0.48
C CYS A 124 -12.56 32.18 -1.67
N LEU A 125 -13.75 32.62 -2.11
CA LEU A 125 -14.42 32.08 -3.28
C LEU A 125 -13.62 32.34 -4.56
N ALA A 126 -13.06 33.54 -4.73
CA ALA A 126 -12.24 33.87 -5.89
C ALA A 126 -10.96 33.03 -5.93
N VAL A 127 -10.27 32.87 -4.79
CA VAL A 127 -9.10 31.98 -4.67
C VAL A 127 -9.48 30.54 -5.01
N TYR A 128 -10.59 30.04 -4.46
CA TYR A 128 -11.07 28.70 -4.77
C TYR A 128 -11.39 28.52 -6.26
N ILE A 129 -12.06 29.48 -6.91
CA ILE A 129 -12.35 29.44 -8.35
C ILE A 129 -11.05 29.39 -9.16
N ILE A 130 -10.04 30.18 -8.79
CA ILE A 130 -8.73 30.13 -9.45
C ILE A 130 -8.11 28.74 -9.28
N LEU A 131 -8.08 28.19 -8.06
CA LEU A 131 -7.54 26.85 -7.80
C LEU A 131 -8.31 25.76 -8.56
N ALA A 132 -9.63 25.82 -8.56
CA ALA A 132 -10.50 24.88 -9.27
C ALA A 132 -10.27 24.97 -10.79
N ALA A 133 -10.21 26.17 -11.37
CA ALA A 133 -9.85 26.34 -12.78
C ALA A 133 -8.45 25.78 -13.07
N ARG A 134 -7.48 26.09 -12.20
CA ARG A 134 -6.11 25.59 -12.31
C ARG A 134 -6.04 24.06 -12.20
N PHE A 135 -6.94 23.42 -11.46
CA PHE A 135 -7.01 21.96 -11.27
C PHE A 135 -7.74 21.28 -12.43
N PHE A 136 -9.01 21.63 -12.66
CA PHE A 136 -9.88 20.96 -13.64
C PHE A 136 -9.55 21.27 -15.10
N LEU A 137 -8.84 22.36 -15.41
CA LEU A 137 -8.43 22.69 -16.78
C LEU A 137 -7.05 22.14 -17.15
N THR A 138 -6.35 21.47 -16.23
CA THR A 138 -5.04 20.87 -16.50
C THR A 138 -5.21 19.37 -16.68
N ALA A 139 -4.74 18.85 -17.81
CA ALA A 139 -4.74 17.41 -18.09
C ALA A 139 -3.36 16.80 -17.76
N PRO A 140 -3.31 15.50 -17.38
CA PRO A 140 -2.06 14.77 -17.24
C PRO A 140 -1.41 14.58 -18.61
N ARG A 141 -0.11 14.34 -18.58
CA ARG A 141 0.66 13.99 -19.77
C ARG A 141 1.18 12.56 -19.59
N ILE A 142 0.55 11.63 -20.30
CA ILE A 142 0.92 10.21 -20.34
C ILE A 142 1.87 10.02 -21.52
N ASP A 143 3.17 10.12 -21.28
CA ASP A 143 4.20 10.02 -22.32
C ASP A 143 4.67 8.59 -22.58
N ARG A 144 4.55 7.69 -21.58
CA ARG A 144 5.07 6.32 -21.66
C ARG A 144 3.97 5.28 -21.56
N ASN A 145 4.07 4.26 -22.42
CA ASN A 145 3.35 3.00 -22.28
C ASN A 145 4.35 1.96 -21.75
N ILE A 146 4.46 1.91 -20.42
CA ILE A 146 5.42 1.07 -19.72
C ILE A 146 5.16 -0.42 -20.01
N THR A 147 3.89 -0.81 -20.21
CA THR A 147 3.52 -2.18 -20.58
C THR A 147 4.12 -2.61 -21.92
N ASN A 148 4.13 -1.71 -22.92
CA ASN A 148 4.78 -1.99 -24.20
C ASN A 148 6.30 -2.06 -24.07
N GLU A 149 6.90 -1.16 -23.30
CA GLU A 149 8.35 -1.19 -23.01
C GLU A 149 8.77 -2.49 -22.31
N LEU A 150 7.96 -2.94 -21.35
CA LEU A 150 8.12 -4.18 -20.60
C LEU A 150 8.04 -5.43 -21.50
N ASN A 151 7.09 -5.45 -22.43
CA ASN A 151 6.88 -6.59 -23.33
C ASN A 151 7.87 -6.63 -24.51
N ALA A 152 8.50 -5.51 -24.86
CA ALA A 152 9.36 -5.41 -26.05
C ALA A 152 10.50 -6.44 -26.07
N PRO A 153 11.27 -6.69 -24.98
CA PRO A 153 12.30 -7.72 -24.96
C PRO A 153 11.75 -9.13 -25.19
N THR A 154 10.63 -9.46 -24.54
CA THR A 154 9.97 -10.78 -24.70
C THR A 154 9.43 -10.97 -26.10
N LEU A 155 8.85 -9.94 -26.71
CA LEU A 155 8.35 -10.00 -28.09
C LEU A 155 9.49 -10.15 -29.10
N ALA A 156 10.65 -9.55 -28.83
CA ALA A 156 11.84 -9.64 -29.68
C ALA A 156 12.62 -10.97 -29.52
N SER A 157 12.40 -11.72 -28.44
CA SER A 157 13.06 -13.00 -28.20
C SER A 157 12.59 -14.09 -29.16
N ASN A 158 13.42 -15.11 -29.38
CA ASN A 158 13.04 -16.28 -30.18
C ASN A 158 11.90 -17.03 -29.48
N PRO A 159 10.78 -17.34 -30.17
CA PRO A 159 9.67 -18.10 -29.57
C PRO A 159 10.08 -19.45 -28.95
N GLN A 160 11.14 -20.09 -29.46
CA GLN A 160 11.64 -21.36 -28.91
C GLN A 160 12.31 -21.23 -27.55
N ASP A 161 12.70 -20.02 -27.17
CA ASP A 161 13.33 -19.71 -25.89
C ASP A 161 12.28 -19.46 -24.79
N ARG A 162 10.99 -19.38 -25.14
CA ARG A 162 9.89 -19.09 -24.21
C ARG A 162 9.38 -20.38 -23.56
N ALA A 163 9.42 -20.44 -22.23
CA ALA A 163 8.94 -21.57 -21.44
C ALA A 163 7.40 -21.66 -21.37
N TRP A 164 6.71 -20.52 -21.43
CA TRP A 164 5.29 -20.41 -21.09
C TRP A 164 4.38 -21.37 -21.85
N PRO A 165 4.51 -21.59 -23.18
CA PRO A 165 3.69 -22.55 -23.89
C PRO A 165 3.85 -24.00 -23.37
N LEU A 166 5.05 -24.40 -22.94
CA LEU A 166 5.28 -25.73 -22.36
C LEU A 166 4.65 -25.85 -20.97
N TYR A 167 4.69 -24.79 -20.17
CA TYR A 167 3.97 -24.76 -18.89
C TYR A 167 2.45 -24.82 -19.06
N LEU A 168 1.91 -24.16 -20.07
CA LEU A 168 0.49 -24.23 -20.41
C LEU A 168 0.08 -25.66 -20.79
N GLU A 169 0.85 -26.34 -21.63
CA GLU A 169 0.59 -27.73 -21.99
C GLU A 169 0.74 -28.66 -20.78
N ALA A 170 1.76 -28.48 -19.95
CA ALA A 170 1.89 -29.23 -18.70
C ALA A 170 0.68 -29.04 -17.79
N LYS A 171 0.17 -27.80 -17.65
CA LYS A 171 -1.04 -27.50 -16.88
C LYS A 171 -2.25 -28.24 -17.42
N ARG A 172 -2.43 -28.25 -18.75
CA ARG A 172 -3.52 -28.98 -19.42
C ARG A 172 -3.44 -30.47 -19.11
N GLN A 173 -2.26 -31.07 -19.17
CA GLN A 173 -2.06 -32.50 -18.92
C GLN A 173 -2.26 -32.90 -17.46
N PHE A 174 -1.76 -32.11 -16.50
CA PHE A 174 -2.02 -32.37 -15.07
C PHE A 174 -3.51 -32.37 -14.73
N GLY A 175 -4.31 -31.60 -15.46
CA GLY A 175 -5.74 -31.51 -15.25
C GLY A 175 -6.10 -30.93 -13.87
N GLN A 176 -7.23 -31.39 -13.33
CA GLN A 176 -7.70 -30.93 -12.02
C GLN A 176 -6.83 -31.51 -10.90
N LEU A 177 -6.44 -30.64 -9.96
CA LEU A 177 -5.76 -31.09 -8.75
C LEU A 177 -6.66 -32.06 -7.94
N PRO A 178 -6.09 -33.15 -7.41
CA PRO A 178 -6.80 -34.02 -6.49
C PRO A 178 -7.41 -33.27 -5.31
N THR A 179 -8.62 -33.69 -4.88
CA THR A 179 -9.38 -33.01 -3.83
C THR A 179 -8.60 -32.83 -2.53
N PHE A 180 -7.81 -33.83 -2.13
CA PHE A 180 -7.01 -33.79 -0.90
C PHE A 180 -5.92 -32.71 -0.90
N LEU A 181 -5.56 -32.16 -2.07
CA LEU A 181 -4.62 -31.03 -2.20
C LEU A 181 -5.31 -29.67 -2.26
N THR A 182 -6.60 -29.66 -2.59
CA THR A 182 -7.40 -28.45 -2.64
C THR A 182 -8.18 -28.20 -1.35
N ASP A 183 -8.42 -29.25 -0.58
CA ASP A 183 -9.11 -29.22 0.71
C ASP A 183 -8.11 -29.06 1.85
N TYR A 184 -7.93 -27.82 2.31
CA TYR A 184 -7.01 -27.48 3.39
C TYR A 184 -7.44 -28.04 4.77
N THR A 185 -8.61 -28.65 4.88
CA THR A 185 -9.00 -29.37 6.11
C THR A 185 -8.39 -30.77 6.19
N GLN A 186 -7.93 -31.31 5.06
CA GLN A 186 -7.25 -32.59 5.02
C GLN A 186 -5.74 -32.42 5.24
N PRO A 187 -5.08 -33.42 5.87
CA PRO A 187 -3.63 -33.39 6.02
C PRO A 187 -2.95 -33.36 4.64
N GLN A 188 -2.04 -32.39 4.49
CA GLN A 188 -1.28 -32.20 3.26
C GLN A 188 -0.03 -33.10 3.27
N PRO A 189 0.27 -33.80 2.16
CA PRO A 189 1.46 -34.64 2.07
C PRO A 189 2.72 -33.77 1.94
N GLY A 190 3.51 -33.68 3.02
CA GLY A 190 4.77 -32.93 3.04
C GLY A 190 5.97 -33.81 2.69
N ARG A 191 5.99 -35.06 3.16
CA ARG A 191 7.10 -36.01 3.07
C ARG A 191 6.62 -37.48 2.97
N PRO A 192 7.51 -38.39 2.54
CA PRO A 192 7.23 -39.82 2.58
C PRO A 192 6.74 -40.29 3.95
N GLY A 193 5.59 -40.95 3.96
CA GLY A 193 4.93 -41.45 5.18
C GLY A 193 3.83 -40.54 5.74
N ASP A 194 3.69 -39.30 5.26
CA ASP A 194 2.58 -38.42 5.64
C ASP A 194 1.23 -38.95 5.12
N ALA A 195 0.13 -38.48 5.72
CA ALA A 195 -1.19 -38.78 5.19
C ALA A 195 -1.34 -38.28 3.75
N ASN A 196 -2.05 -39.05 2.92
CA ASN A 196 -2.24 -38.81 1.49
C ASN A 196 -0.96 -38.85 0.63
N TRP A 197 0.20 -39.24 1.18
CA TRP A 197 1.45 -39.35 0.42
C TRP A 197 1.34 -40.34 -0.75
N ASP A 198 0.85 -41.56 -0.51
CA ASP A 198 0.75 -42.58 -1.56
C ASP A 198 -0.24 -42.17 -2.67
N GLN A 199 -1.32 -41.47 -2.31
CA GLN A 199 -2.28 -40.94 -3.28
C GLN A 199 -1.67 -39.81 -4.14
N MET A 200 -0.85 -38.95 -3.53
CA MET A 200 -0.06 -37.94 -4.25
C MET A 200 0.90 -38.59 -5.23
N VAL A 201 1.67 -39.58 -4.78
CA VAL A 201 2.63 -40.31 -5.62
C VAL A 201 1.94 -40.95 -6.82
N ALA A 202 0.85 -41.69 -6.60
CA ALA A 202 0.10 -42.33 -7.69
C ALA A 202 -0.42 -41.31 -8.71
N TRP A 203 -0.84 -40.13 -8.25
CA TRP A 203 -1.25 -39.05 -9.14
C TRP A 203 -0.07 -38.46 -9.93
N LEU A 204 1.08 -38.24 -9.31
CA LEU A 204 2.29 -37.74 -9.99
C LEU A 204 2.80 -38.74 -11.04
N GLU A 205 2.89 -40.01 -10.70
CA GLU A 205 3.32 -41.08 -11.61
C GLU A 205 2.38 -41.21 -12.81
N GLY A 206 1.06 -41.05 -12.60
CA GLY A 206 0.07 -40.98 -13.67
C GLY A 206 0.22 -39.75 -14.59
N ASN A 207 1.00 -38.74 -14.19
CA ASN A 207 1.25 -37.50 -14.92
C ASN A 207 2.75 -37.31 -15.27
N ALA A 208 3.49 -38.41 -15.47
CA ALA A 208 4.93 -38.35 -15.75
C ALA A 208 5.29 -37.54 -17.01
N GLU A 209 4.47 -37.60 -18.07
CA GLU A 209 4.67 -36.79 -19.29
C GLU A 209 4.54 -35.28 -19.00
N ALA A 210 3.59 -34.90 -18.13
CA ALA A 210 3.41 -33.51 -17.72
C ALA A 210 4.60 -33.01 -16.89
N LEU A 211 5.16 -33.84 -16.00
CA LEU A 211 6.39 -33.51 -15.27
C LEU A 211 7.56 -33.28 -16.22
N GLU A 212 7.68 -34.09 -17.27
CA GLU A 212 8.74 -33.93 -18.26
C GLU A 212 8.60 -32.63 -19.07
N LEU A 213 7.38 -32.24 -19.43
CA LEU A 213 7.13 -30.91 -20.01
C LEU A 213 7.55 -29.77 -19.08
N VAL A 214 7.31 -29.90 -17.77
CA VAL A 214 7.77 -28.92 -16.77
C VAL A 214 9.29 -28.83 -16.75
N ARG A 215 10.02 -29.96 -16.83
CA ARG A 215 11.50 -29.94 -16.89
C ARG A 215 12.00 -29.27 -18.15
N GLN A 216 11.42 -29.58 -19.31
CA GLN A 216 11.76 -28.95 -20.58
C GLN A 216 11.47 -27.45 -20.58
N ALA A 217 10.37 -27.03 -19.95
CA ALA A 217 10.03 -25.63 -19.76
C ALA A 217 11.04 -24.93 -18.84
N ALA A 218 11.41 -25.56 -17.73
CA ALA A 218 12.37 -25.01 -16.76
C ALA A 218 13.78 -24.83 -17.34
N ALA A 219 14.16 -25.66 -18.32
CA ALA A 219 15.44 -25.53 -19.02
C ALA A 219 15.49 -24.37 -20.03
N LYS A 220 14.38 -23.68 -20.29
CA LYS A 220 14.34 -22.50 -21.17
C LYS A 220 14.91 -21.27 -20.46
N PRO A 221 15.50 -20.30 -21.19
CA PRO A 221 16.13 -19.14 -20.58
C PRO A 221 15.14 -18.09 -20.03
N LEU A 222 13.89 -18.08 -20.49
CA LEU A 222 12.89 -17.09 -20.07
C LEU A 222 11.49 -17.69 -20.01
N VAL A 223 10.67 -17.22 -19.05
CA VAL A 223 9.26 -17.64 -18.97
C VAL A 223 8.55 -17.27 -20.27
N GLY A 224 8.69 -16.02 -20.72
CA GLY A 224 8.15 -15.57 -22.00
C GLY A 224 6.67 -15.19 -21.98
N VAL A 225 6.16 -14.78 -20.82
CA VAL A 225 4.81 -14.24 -20.66
C VAL A 225 4.73 -12.84 -21.26
N ILE A 226 3.58 -12.53 -21.87
CA ILE A 226 3.24 -11.18 -22.31
C ILE A 226 2.30 -10.57 -21.26
N TYR A 227 2.72 -9.46 -20.66
CA TYR A 227 1.98 -8.79 -19.61
C TYR A 227 0.87 -7.91 -20.18
N GLY A 228 -0.25 -7.83 -19.46
CA GLY A 228 -1.37 -6.97 -19.85
C GLY A 228 -2.43 -6.85 -18.75
N SER A 229 -3.47 -6.07 -19.03
CA SER A 229 -4.62 -5.85 -18.12
C SER A 229 -5.63 -7.00 -18.10
N ARG A 230 -5.51 -7.92 -19.04
CA ARG A 230 -6.43 -9.03 -19.25
C ARG A 230 -5.66 -10.35 -19.21
N MET A 231 -6.37 -11.42 -18.86
CA MET A 231 -5.79 -12.75 -18.84
C MET A 231 -5.46 -13.20 -20.27
N ASP A 232 -4.35 -13.91 -20.42
CA ASP A 232 -3.99 -14.57 -21.67
C ASP A 232 -5.10 -15.55 -22.08
N GLU A 233 -5.46 -15.55 -23.37
CA GLU A 233 -6.60 -16.31 -23.85
C GLU A 233 -6.35 -17.82 -23.77
N GLU A 234 -5.15 -18.27 -24.09
CA GLU A 234 -4.80 -19.68 -24.02
C GLU A 234 -4.80 -20.17 -22.56
N PHE A 235 -4.20 -19.40 -21.65
CA PHE A 235 -4.24 -19.68 -20.22
C PHE A 235 -5.68 -19.74 -19.68
N ALA A 236 -6.54 -18.79 -20.02
CA ALA A 236 -7.92 -18.75 -19.57
C ALA A 236 -8.74 -19.95 -20.08
N ARG A 237 -8.52 -20.37 -21.33
CA ARG A 237 -9.14 -21.57 -21.91
C ARG A 237 -8.70 -22.83 -21.17
N ILE A 238 -7.40 -23.01 -20.97
CA ILE A 238 -6.86 -24.16 -20.22
C ILE A 238 -7.38 -24.16 -18.79
N GLN A 239 -7.47 -23.00 -18.14
CA GLN A 239 -8.02 -22.91 -16.79
C GLN A 239 -9.49 -23.33 -16.72
N ALA A 240 -10.31 -22.94 -17.71
CA ALA A 240 -11.70 -23.38 -17.80
C ALA A 240 -11.82 -24.90 -18.08
N GLU A 241 -10.97 -25.44 -18.97
CA GLU A 241 -10.88 -26.87 -19.26
C GLU A 241 -10.56 -27.67 -17.99
N VAL A 242 -9.52 -27.26 -17.25
CA VAL A 242 -9.09 -27.88 -15.98
C VAL A 242 -10.18 -27.81 -14.90
N GLN A 243 -10.99 -26.75 -14.91
CA GLN A 243 -12.12 -26.57 -14.00
C GLN A 243 -13.41 -27.29 -14.47
N ASN A 244 -13.35 -28.02 -15.59
CA ASN A 244 -14.49 -28.68 -16.21
C ASN A 244 -15.71 -27.75 -16.40
N ARG A 245 -15.45 -26.52 -16.85
CA ARG A 245 -16.47 -25.51 -17.14
C ARG A 245 -16.28 -24.91 -18.54
N PRO A 246 -17.34 -24.40 -19.18
CA PRO A 246 -17.16 -23.70 -20.45
C PRO A 246 -16.35 -22.41 -20.25
N PHE A 247 -15.44 -22.15 -21.19
CA PHE A 247 -14.77 -20.86 -21.33
C PHE A 247 -15.80 -19.78 -21.67
N LYS A 248 -15.66 -18.63 -21.02
CA LYS A 248 -16.51 -17.46 -21.24
C LYS A 248 -15.64 -16.25 -21.59
N PRO A 249 -16.03 -15.40 -22.56
CA PRO A 249 -15.25 -14.20 -22.90
C PRO A 249 -14.98 -13.28 -21.70
N GLU A 250 -15.88 -13.25 -20.72
CA GLU A 250 -15.73 -12.49 -19.48
C GLU A 250 -14.56 -12.97 -18.61
N ASP A 251 -14.10 -14.22 -18.77
CA ASP A 251 -12.94 -14.78 -18.06
C ASP A 251 -11.64 -14.04 -18.41
N LEU A 252 -11.57 -13.38 -19.57
CA LEU A 252 -10.39 -12.63 -19.97
C LEU A 252 -10.24 -11.33 -19.18
N GLY A 253 -11.33 -10.73 -18.71
CA GLY A 253 -11.33 -9.36 -18.22
C GLY A 253 -11.22 -8.31 -19.34
N GLN A 254 -11.04 -7.04 -18.96
CA GLN A 254 -11.04 -5.93 -19.90
C GLN A 254 -9.65 -5.67 -20.51
N HIS A 255 -9.61 -5.47 -21.83
CA HIS A 255 -8.38 -5.06 -22.52
C HIS A 255 -8.22 -3.55 -22.47
N ILE A 256 -7.11 -3.10 -21.87
CA ILE A 256 -6.70 -1.71 -21.80
C ILE A 256 -5.39 -1.60 -22.58
N GLU A 257 -5.31 -0.66 -23.52
CA GLU A 257 -4.13 -0.49 -24.39
C GLU A 257 -2.92 0.02 -23.61
N ASN A 258 -3.13 0.92 -22.65
CA ASN A 258 -2.11 1.45 -21.75
C ASN A 258 -2.57 1.34 -20.29
N PRO A 259 -2.59 0.12 -19.71
CA PRO A 259 -3.03 -0.07 -18.34
C PRO A 259 -2.04 0.55 -17.36
N MET A 260 -2.52 0.78 -16.14
CA MET A 260 -1.60 1.08 -15.05
C MET A 260 -0.69 -0.11 -14.78
N VAL A 261 0.58 0.13 -14.47
CA VAL A 261 1.57 -0.93 -14.19
C VAL A 261 1.11 -1.86 -13.07
N ILE A 262 0.49 -1.32 -12.02
CA ILE A 262 -0.04 -2.11 -10.90
C ILE A 262 -1.21 -3.01 -11.30
N GLY A 263 -1.90 -2.69 -12.40
CA GLY A 263 -3.00 -3.47 -12.96
C GLY A 263 -2.56 -4.58 -13.90
N LEU A 264 -1.24 -4.77 -14.08
CA LEU A 264 -0.74 -5.87 -14.87
C LEU A 264 -0.98 -7.20 -14.15
N LEU A 265 -1.59 -8.14 -14.86
CA LEU A 265 -1.86 -9.46 -14.32
C LEU A 265 -0.62 -10.33 -14.43
N LEU A 266 -0.29 -11.02 -13.33
CA LEU A 266 0.83 -11.97 -13.22
C LEU A 266 0.34 -13.38 -12.85
N PRO A 267 -0.60 -13.97 -13.62
CA PRO A 267 -1.26 -15.23 -13.24
C PRO A 267 -0.29 -16.42 -13.19
N HIS A 268 0.78 -16.38 -14.01
CA HIS A 268 1.80 -17.41 -14.12
C HIS A 268 2.57 -17.63 -12.82
N LEU A 269 2.68 -16.62 -11.94
CA LEU A 269 3.41 -16.75 -10.68
C LEU A 269 2.80 -17.80 -9.74
N SER A 270 1.49 -17.97 -9.78
CA SER A 270 0.85 -19.05 -9.02
C SER A 270 1.20 -20.41 -9.60
N GLU A 271 1.23 -20.54 -10.93
CA GLU A 271 1.62 -21.77 -11.63
C GLU A 271 3.08 -22.16 -11.40
N MET A 272 4.02 -21.20 -11.41
CA MET A 272 5.45 -21.46 -11.14
C MET A 272 5.65 -22.12 -9.76
N ARG A 273 4.92 -21.63 -8.74
CA ARG A 273 4.92 -22.25 -7.41
C ARG A 273 4.34 -23.66 -7.43
N GLN A 274 3.21 -23.84 -8.11
CA GLN A 274 2.53 -25.15 -8.18
C GLN A 274 3.37 -26.20 -8.91
N PHE A 275 4.01 -25.85 -10.03
CA PHE A 275 4.94 -26.75 -10.72
C PHE A 275 6.14 -27.12 -9.86
N SER A 276 6.71 -26.14 -9.14
CA SER A 276 7.84 -26.39 -8.23
C SER A 276 7.46 -27.31 -7.06
N LEU A 277 6.23 -27.19 -6.53
CA LEU A 277 5.73 -28.10 -5.50
C LEU A 277 5.57 -29.52 -6.02
N ARG A 278 5.07 -29.69 -7.25
CA ARG A 278 4.95 -31.02 -7.90
C ARG A 278 6.31 -31.67 -8.11
N LEU A 279 7.27 -30.92 -8.64
CA LEU A 279 8.66 -31.38 -8.79
C LEU A 279 9.27 -31.72 -7.43
N ARG A 280 9.01 -30.95 -6.37
CA ARG A 280 9.50 -31.26 -5.03
C ARG A 280 8.96 -32.59 -4.52
N TRP A 281 7.65 -32.84 -4.63
CA TRP A 281 7.07 -34.11 -4.20
C TRP A 281 7.64 -35.28 -4.99
N HIS A 282 7.80 -35.11 -6.31
CA HIS A 282 8.42 -36.11 -7.17
C HIS A 282 9.89 -36.37 -6.80
N ALA A 283 10.66 -35.33 -6.51
CA ALA A 283 12.04 -35.43 -6.04
C ALA A 283 12.13 -36.20 -4.71
N LEU A 284 11.30 -35.85 -3.73
CA LEU A 284 11.27 -36.52 -2.43
C LEU A 284 10.88 -38.00 -2.55
N HIS A 285 9.94 -38.32 -3.45
CA HIS A 285 9.60 -39.71 -3.77
C HIS A 285 10.77 -40.44 -4.44
N ALA A 286 11.41 -39.84 -5.44
CA ALA A 286 12.61 -40.39 -6.09
C ALA A 286 13.73 -40.66 -5.07
N ALA A 287 13.96 -39.73 -4.15
CA ALA A 287 14.93 -39.89 -3.07
C ALA A 287 14.57 -41.05 -2.12
N SER A 288 13.27 -41.26 -1.83
CA SER A 288 12.82 -42.40 -1.02
C SER A 288 13.06 -43.77 -1.69
N ARG A 289 13.12 -43.81 -3.03
CA ARG A 289 13.37 -45.02 -3.82
C ARG A 289 14.83 -45.20 -4.24
N GLY A 290 15.71 -44.28 -3.87
CA GLY A 290 17.12 -44.30 -4.26
C GLY A 290 17.37 -43.86 -5.70
N GLU A 291 16.42 -43.16 -6.35
CA GLU A 291 16.53 -42.72 -7.73
C GLU A 291 17.20 -41.34 -7.83
N SER A 292 18.53 -41.33 -7.67
CA SER A 292 19.32 -40.10 -7.62
C SER A 292 19.29 -39.29 -8.90
N GLU A 293 19.24 -39.92 -10.08
CA GLU A 293 19.17 -39.22 -11.37
C GLU A 293 17.87 -38.41 -11.52
N VAL A 294 16.73 -39.03 -11.17
CA VAL A 294 15.41 -38.37 -11.21
C VAL A 294 15.35 -37.23 -10.21
N TYR A 295 15.85 -37.45 -9.00
CA TYR A 295 15.96 -36.41 -7.97
C TYR A 295 16.76 -35.20 -8.48
N ILE A 296 17.93 -35.42 -9.07
CA ILE A 296 18.78 -34.33 -9.58
C ILE A 296 18.07 -33.58 -10.70
N ALA A 297 17.40 -34.28 -11.62
CA ALA A 297 16.66 -33.65 -12.71
C ALA A 297 15.53 -32.74 -12.21
N ASP A 298 14.84 -33.14 -11.14
CA ASP A 298 13.80 -32.32 -10.52
C ASP A 298 14.39 -31.12 -9.77
N ILE A 299 15.51 -31.29 -9.05
CA ILE A 299 16.22 -30.18 -8.41
C ILE A 299 16.69 -29.16 -9.46
N GLU A 300 17.24 -29.62 -10.58
CA GLU A 300 17.63 -28.76 -11.70
C GLU A 300 16.43 -28.00 -12.29
N ALA A 301 15.31 -28.68 -12.52
CA ALA A 301 14.09 -28.04 -13.01
C ALA A 301 13.51 -27.03 -12.00
N MET A 302 13.53 -27.32 -10.69
CA MET A 302 13.09 -26.37 -9.67
C MET A 302 13.97 -25.10 -9.66
N LEU A 303 15.30 -25.25 -9.78
CA LEU A 303 16.21 -24.10 -9.92
C LEU A 303 16.01 -23.37 -11.24
N GLY A 304 15.72 -24.07 -12.34
CA GLY A 304 15.36 -23.43 -13.62
C GLY A 304 14.13 -22.54 -13.51
N ILE A 305 13.05 -23.01 -12.85
CA ILE A 305 11.86 -22.18 -12.57
C ILE A 305 12.23 -20.98 -11.68
N ALA A 306 13.05 -21.21 -10.64
CA ALA A 306 13.48 -20.14 -9.76
C ALA A 306 14.31 -19.08 -10.50
N GLU A 307 15.20 -19.47 -11.40
CA GLU A 307 16.01 -18.56 -12.20
C GLU A 307 15.17 -17.76 -13.19
N GLN A 308 14.22 -18.42 -13.88
CA GLN A 308 13.29 -17.74 -14.78
C GLN A 308 12.44 -16.68 -14.06
N THR A 309 11.97 -16.97 -12.83
CA THR A 309 11.17 -16.04 -12.03
C THR A 309 12.00 -14.93 -11.37
N LEU A 310 13.25 -15.22 -10.98
CA LEU A 310 14.23 -14.20 -10.57
C LEU A 310 14.62 -13.27 -11.73
N GLY A 311 14.62 -13.78 -12.97
CA GLY A 311 14.93 -13.00 -14.16
C GLY A 311 13.80 -12.07 -14.63
N GLU A 312 12.61 -12.19 -14.04
CA GLU A 312 11.50 -11.28 -14.32
C GLU A 312 11.68 -9.93 -13.63
N PRO A 313 11.12 -8.84 -14.19
CA PRO A 313 11.38 -7.48 -13.72
C PRO A 313 10.67 -7.13 -12.42
N PHE A 314 9.57 -7.80 -12.07
CA PHE A 314 8.78 -7.45 -10.89
C PHE A 314 9.40 -8.00 -9.61
N MET A 315 9.42 -7.20 -8.54
CA MET A 315 9.91 -7.67 -7.24
C MET A 315 9.10 -8.87 -6.72
N ILE A 316 7.78 -8.89 -6.95
CA ILE A 316 6.95 -10.05 -6.57
C ILE A 316 7.36 -11.33 -7.31
N SER A 317 7.77 -11.23 -8.58
CA SER A 317 8.34 -12.36 -9.32
C SER A 317 9.66 -12.82 -8.70
N ASN A 318 10.55 -11.89 -8.34
CA ASN A 318 11.80 -12.22 -7.66
C ASN A 318 11.54 -12.94 -6.32
N LEU A 319 10.55 -12.51 -5.55
CA LEU A 319 10.16 -13.18 -4.30
C LEU A 319 9.61 -14.59 -4.53
N VAL A 320 8.90 -14.82 -5.64
CA VAL A 320 8.48 -16.17 -6.04
C VAL A 320 9.72 -17.03 -6.30
N GLY A 321 10.67 -16.52 -7.07
CA GLY A 321 11.92 -17.23 -7.38
C GLY A 321 12.75 -17.53 -6.14
N VAL A 322 12.90 -16.57 -5.22
CA VAL A 322 13.55 -16.78 -3.91
C VAL A 322 12.85 -17.88 -3.12
N ALA A 323 11.52 -17.91 -3.08
CA ALA A 323 10.77 -18.94 -2.35
C ALA A 323 10.97 -20.34 -2.96
N ILE A 324 10.99 -20.45 -4.28
CA ILE A 324 11.24 -21.71 -4.99
C ILE A 324 12.68 -22.17 -4.75
N ALA A 325 13.66 -21.26 -4.85
CA ALA A 325 15.07 -21.55 -4.55
C ALA A 325 15.25 -22.01 -3.11
N HIS A 326 14.67 -21.30 -2.13
CA HIS A 326 14.68 -21.69 -0.72
C HIS A 326 14.17 -23.12 -0.53
N MET A 327 13.02 -23.42 -1.11
CA MET A 327 12.42 -24.76 -1.05
C MET A 327 13.32 -25.83 -1.66
N THR A 328 14.02 -25.48 -2.75
CA THR A 328 14.96 -26.38 -3.43
C THR A 328 16.20 -26.65 -2.59
N PHE A 329 16.81 -25.61 -2.02
CA PHE A 329 17.98 -25.73 -1.14
C PHE A 329 17.65 -26.51 0.13
N GLN A 330 16.46 -26.30 0.68
CA GLN A 330 15.99 -27.08 1.83
C GLN A 330 15.88 -28.57 1.49
N ASN A 331 15.37 -28.90 0.30
CA ASN A 331 15.30 -30.29 -0.17
C ASN A 331 16.72 -30.89 -0.31
N VAL A 332 17.67 -30.16 -0.91
CA VAL A 332 19.07 -30.61 -1.02
C VAL A 332 19.72 -30.80 0.35
N LEU A 333 19.51 -29.87 1.27
CA LEU A 333 20.06 -29.91 2.63
C LEU A 333 19.59 -31.15 3.41
N GLU A 334 18.30 -31.47 3.31
CA GLU A 334 17.70 -32.59 4.02
C GLU A 334 18.14 -33.94 3.44
N GLU A 335 18.27 -34.01 2.12
CA GLU A 335 18.54 -35.25 1.38
C GLU A 335 20.04 -35.55 1.23
N ALA A 336 20.92 -34.54 1.34
CA ALA A 336 22.37 -34.69 1.23
C ALA A 336 22.97 -35.69 2.25
N ALA A 337 22.28 -35.89 3.38
CA ALA A 337 22.71 -36.75 4.47
C ALA A 337 22.39 -38.24 4.27
N LYS A 338 21.51 -38.58 3.31
CA LYS A 338 21.00 -39.93 3.17
C LYS A 338 22.13 -40.89 2.79
N PRO A 339 22.43 -41.91 3.63
CA PRO A 339 23.47 -42.89 3.32
C PRO A 339 23.20 -43.56 1.97
N ASP A 340 24.24 -43.66 1.15
CA ASP A 340 24.25 -44.40 -0.12
C ASP A 340 23.21 -43.97 -1.18
N PHE A 341 22.57 -42.80 -1.02
CA PHE A 341 21.60 -42.28 -2.00
C PHE A 341 22.27 -41.60 -3.19
N LEU A 342 23.10 -40.58 -2.93
CA LEU A 342 23.84 -39.85 -3.98
C LEU A 342 25.19 -40.52 -4.23
N GLU A 343 25.74 -40.44 -5.43
CA GLU A 343 27.14 -40.81 -5.71
C GLU A 343 28.11 -39.63 -5.51
N THR A 344 29.42 -39.89 -5.45
CA THR A 344 30.43 -38.83 -5.26
C THR A 344 30.39 -37.77 -6.37
N ASP A 345 30.19 -38.21 -7.62
CA ASP A 345 30.10 -37.28 -8.76
C ASP A 345 28.78 -36.48 -8.72
N GLN A 346 27.69 -37.10 -8.26
CA GLN A 346 26.39 -36.45 -8.08
C GLN A 346 26.39 -35.40 -6.95
N LEU A 347 27.08 -35.67 -5.83
CA LEU A 347 27.30 -34.68 -4.77
C LEU A 347 28.01 -33.44 -5.32
N ARG A 348 29.04 -33.64 -6.16
CA ARG A 348 29.75 -32.55 -6.83
C ARG A 348 28.84 -31.80 -7.81
N THR A 349 28.02 -32.51 -8.60
CA THR A 349 27.04 -31.89 -9.50
C THR A 349 26.07 -31.00 -8.74
N LEU A 350 25.47 -31.50 -7.65
CA LEU A 350 24.58 -30.71 -6.79
C LEU A 350 25.28 -29.51 -6.16
N ALA A 351 26.53 -29.67 -5.71
CA ALA A 351 27.30 -28.56 -5.17
C ALA A 351 27.57 -27.46 -6.21
N HIS A 352 27.85 -27.82 -7.46
CA HIS A 352 28.01 -26.84 -8.55
C HIS A 352 26.69 -26.20 -8.95
N LEU A 353 25.61 -26.97 -9.00
CA LEU A 353 24.27 -26.48 -9.34
C LEU A 353 23.78 -25.47 -8.29
N VAL A 354 23.80 -25.86 -7.01
CA VAL A 354 23.41 -24.98 -5.88
C VAL A 354 24.40 -23.83 -5.73
N GLY A 355 25.70 -24.06 -5.91
CA GLY A 355 26.74 -23.04 -5.78
C GLY A 355 26.73 -22.01 -6.91
N GLY A 356 26.39 -22.42 -8.13
CA GLY A 356 26.35 -21.55 -9.31
C GLY A 356 25.03 -20.78 -9.49
N PHE A 357 23.94 -21.22 -8.84
CA PHE A 357 22.62 -20.62 -8.97
C PHE A 357 22.62 -19.10 -8.80
N ALA A 358 21.88 -18.40 -9.67
CA ALA A 358 21.77 -16.93 -9.69
C ALA A 358 23.12 -16.20 -9.69
N GLY A 359 24.14 -16.75 -10.37
CA GLY A 359 25.48 -16.17 -10.41
C GLY A 359 26.22 -16.17 -9.07
N GLY A 360 25.81 -17.03 -8.12
CA GLY A 360 26.43 -17.19 -6.81
C GLY A 360 25.71 -16.49 -5.66
N ARG A 361 24.78 -15.56 -5.92
CA ARG A 361 23.93 -14.92 -4.91
C ARG A 361 22.65 -14.37 -5.54
N MET A 362 21.50 -14.74 -4.99
CA MET A 362 20.21 -14.17 -5.36
C MET A 362 20.19 -12.66 -5.10
N ARG A 363 19.70 -11.90 -6.06
CA ARG A 363 19.51 -10.44 -5.93
C ARG A 363 18.04 -10.12 -6.05
N ILE A 364 17.63 -9.05 -5.38
CA ILE A 364 16.30 -8.48 -5.53
C ILE A 364 16.50 -7.15 -6.24
N ASP A 365 16.01 -7.04 -7.47
CA ASP A 365 16.15 -5.81 -8.25
C ASP A 365 14.93 -4.91 -8.02
N PRO A 366 15.07 -3.78 -7.31
CA PRO A 366 13.96 -2.87 -7.09
C PRO A 366 13.70 -1.97 -8.30
N SER A 367 14.57 -1.97 -9.32
CA SER A 367 14.58 -0.94 -10.38
C SER A 367 13.25 -0.81 -11.12
N PHE A 368 12.54 -1.92 -11.32
CA PHE A 368 11.25 -1.88 -12.01
C PHE A 368 10.16 -1.20 -11.17
N GLU A 369 10.22 -1.26 -9.84
CA GLU A 369 9.24 -0.63 -8.94
C GLU A 369 9.22 0.91 -9.09
N LEU A 370 10.30 1.50 -9.62
CA LEU A 370 10.30 2.92 -10.01
C LEU A 370 9.21 3.22 -11.04
N ASN A 371 9.00 2.32 -12.01
CA ASN A 371 8.01 2.50 -13.06
C ASN A 371 6.59 2.55 -12.52
N PHE A 372 6.30 1.87 -11.40
CA PHE A 372 5.01 1.98 -10.74
C PHE A 372 4.77 3.42 -10.24
N ILE A 373 5.77 4.02 -9.60
CA ILE A 373 5.68 5.41 -9.12
C ILE A 373 5.64 6.39 -10.28
N GLU A 374 6.45 6.19 -11.32
CA GLU A 374 6.44 7.04 -12.51
C GLU A 374 5.10 6.98 -13.25
N ASP A 375 4.44 5.82 -13.29
CA ASP A 375 3.11 5.65 -13.86
C ASP A 375 2.04 6.39 -13.05
N ILE A 376 2.13 6.36 -11.72
CA ILE A 376 1.30 7.21 -10.84
C ILE A 376 1.54 8.69 -11.16
N LEU A 377 2.80 9.12 -11.26
CA LEU A 377 3.11 10.53 -11.53
C LEU A 377 2.58 10.97 -12.90
N GLN A 378 2.69 10.16 -13.96
CA GLN A 378 2.18 10.56 -15.27
C GLN A 378 0.64 10.64 -15.33
N ARG A 379 -0.08 9.90 -14.49
CA ARG A 379 -1.55 9.84 -14.49
C ARG A 379 -2.22 10.82 -13.52
N PHE A 380 -1.59 11.11 -12.39
CA PHE A 380 -2.17 11.93 -11.32
C PHE A 380 -1.55 13.33 -11.20
N TYR A 381 -0.44 13.60 -11.91
CA TYR A 381 0.22 14.90 -11.92
C TYR A 381 0.26 15.52 -13.31
N SER A 382 0.18 16.85 -13.34
CA SER A 382 0.53 17.62 -14.53
C SER A 382 2.04 17.55 -14.81
N ASP A 383 2.46 18.04 -15.96
CA ASP A 383 3.87 18.34 -16.28
C ASP A 383 3.95 19.76 -16.85
N ASP A 384 4.87 20.57 -16.34
CA ASP A 384 5.18 21.93 -16.82
C ASP A 384 6.16 21.95 -18.00
N GLY A 385 6.60 20.76 -18.45
CA GLY A 385 7.57 20.57 -19.54
C GLY A 385 9.03 20.59 -19.06
N LYS A 386 9.27 20.78 -17.76
CA LYS A 386 10.60 20.68 -17.13
C LYS A 386 10.69 19.51 -16.15
N GLY A 387 9.69 18.61 -16.17
CA GLY A 387 9.60 17.46 -15.27
C GLY A 387 9.06 17.81 -13.88
N ASP A 388 8.47 19.00 -13.71
CA ASP A 388 7.77 19.37 -12.49
C ASP A 388 6.27 19.52 -12.76
N GLY A 389 5.47 19.55 -11.70
CA GLY A 389 4.03 19.57 -11.82
C GLY A 389 3.34 19.40 -10.49
N ARG A 390 2.02 19.35 -10.54
CA ARG A 390 1.17 19.27 -9.36
C ARG A 390 0.10 18.24 -9.53
N PHE A 391 -0.41 17.79 -8.41
CA PHE A 391 -1.54 16.89 -8.38
C PHE A 391 -2.75 17.53 -9.08
N ILE A 392 -3.35 16.80 -10.00
CA ILE A 392 -4.52 17.24 -10.77
C ILE A 392 -5.71 16.29 -10.61
N GLY A 393 -5.60 15.32 -9.69
CA GLY A 393 -6.53 14.20 -9.61
C GLY A 393 -6.37 13.27 -10.82
N GLY A 394 -6.73 12.01 -10.67
CA GLY A 394 -6.74 11.09 -11.81
C GLY A 394 -7.73 11.60 -12.85
N PHE A 395 -7.27 11.85 -14.08
CA PHE A 395 -8.11 12.37 -15.17
C PHE A 395 -9.22 11.39 -15.55
N ASP A 396 -9.00 10.08 -15.33
CA ASP A 396 -9.98 8.99 -15.40
C ASP A 396 -10.15 8.27 -14.06
N SER A 397 -10.20 9.03 -12.96
CA SER A 397 -10.44 8.43 -11.65
C SER A 397 -11.73 7.58 -11.66
N ASP A 398 -12.77 8.02 -12.38
CA ASP A 398 -14.04 7.32 -12.44
C ASP A 398 -13.98 5.98 -13.17
N GLU A 399 -13.25 5.89 -14.29
CA GLU A 399 -13.04 4.64 -15.06
C GLU A 399 -12.15 3.68 -14.25
N MET A 400 -11.08 4.20 -13.64
CA MET A 400 -10.19 3.43 -12.77
C MET A 400 -10.90 2.88 -11.52
N TYR A 401 -11.80 3.64 -10.87
CA TYR A 401 -12.59 3.10 -9.74
C TYR A 401 -13.55 1.98 -10.17
N GLU A 402 -14.13 2.10 -11.37
CA GLU A 402 -15.04 1.10 -11.93
C GLU A 402 -14.29 -0.17 -12.40
N GLU A 403 -13.14 0.00 -13.05
CA GLU A 403 -12.23 -1.08 -13.46
C GLU A 403 -11.74 -1.92 -12.29
N TRP A 404 -11.43 -1.28 -11.16
CA TRP A 404 -10.86 -1.93 -9.97
C TRP A 404 -11.90 -2.31 -8.91
N GLY A 405 -13.19 -2.08 -9.18
CA GLY A 405 -14.28 -2.45 -8.27
C GLY A 405 -14.27 -1.72 -6.92
N VAL A 406 -13.58 -0.58 -6.84
CA VAL A 406 -13.48 0.21 -5.61
C VAL A 406 -14.68 1.15 -5.51
N ALA A 407 -15.53 0.93 -4.50
CA ALA A 407 -16.76 1.69 -4.33
C ALA A 407 -16.48 3.19 -4.06
N LYS A 408 -17.07 4.06 -4.89
CA LYS A 408 -17.10 5.51 -4.63
C LYS A 408 -17.94 5.75 -3.37
N SER A 409 -17.37 6.42 -2.36
CA SER A 409 -18.12 6.75 -1.15
C SER A 409 -19.29 7.71 -1.47
N GLN A 410 -20.36 7.71 -0.65
CA GLN A 410 -21.51 8.62 -0.87
C GLN A 410 -21.12 10.11 -0.87
N GLY A 411 -19.94 10.45 -0.38
CA GLY A 411 -19.37 11.81 -0.37
C GLY A 411 -18.41 12.12 -1.53
N TRP A 412 -18.30 11.28 -2.56
CA TRP A 412 -17.34 11.44 -3.66
C TRP A 412 -17.33 12.84 -4.30
N PHE A 413 -18.53 13.42 -4.52
CA PHE A 413 -18.65 14.78 -5.04
C PHE A 413 -18.00 15.84 -4.12
N LEU A 414 -18.21 15.73 -2.81
CA LEU A 414 -17.59 16.63 -1.83
C LEU A 414 -16.07 16.45 -1.77
N TYR A 415 -15.60 15.21 -1.90
CA TYR A 415 -14.18 14.90 -1.98
C TYR A 415 -13.52 15.55 -3.22
N ARG A 416 -14.14 15.42 -4.40
CA ARG A 416 -13.65 16.04 -5.64
C ARG A 416 -13.63 17.57 -5.57
N MET A 417 -14.56 18.19 -4.84
CA MET A 417 -14.55 19.64 -4.59
C MET A 417 -13.40 20.09 -3.67
N TYR A 418 -12.85 19.20 -2.85
CA TYR A 418 -11.71 19.48 -1.96
C TYR A 418 -10.34 19.31 -2.66
N GLN A 419 -10.25 18.48 -3.70
CA GLN A 419 -8.99 18.21 -4.42
C GLN A 419 -8.24 19.44 -4.95
N PRO A 420 -8.89 20.52 -5.45
CA PRO A 420 -8.17 21.74 -5.82
C PRO A 420 -7.39 22.36 -4.67
N VAL A 421 -7.88 22.25 -3.44
CA VAL A 421 -7.16 22.69 -2.23
C VAL A 421 -6.03 21.71 -1.90
N GLN A 422 -6.29 20.40 -1.96
CA GLN A 422 -5.26 19.36 -1.75
C GLN A 422 -4.09 19.50 -2.72
N SER A 423 -4.35 19.88 -3.99
CA SER A 423 -3.30 20.05 -5.02
C SER A 423 -2.22 21.08 -4.68
N VAL A 424 -2.50 22.00 -3.76
CA VAL A 424 -1.56 23.02 -3.30
C VAL A 424 -0.71 22.52 -2.13
N VAL A 425 -1.22 21.55 -1.36
CA VAL A 425 -0.57 21.02 -0.15
C VAL A 425 0.28 19.81 -0.48
N LEU A 426 -0.11 19.01 -1.48
CA LEU A 426 0.65 17.84 -1.89
C LEU A 426 2.01 18.21 -2.48
N PRO A 427 3.03 17.35 -2.30
CA PRO A 427 4.33 17.53 -2.93
C PRO A 427 4.21 17.64 -4.44
N SER A 428 5.19 18.29 -5.05
CA SER A 428 5.29 18.42 -6.50
C SER A 428 5.66 17.09 -7.17
N ARG A 429 5.42 17.00 -8.49
CA ARG A 429 5.82 15.82 -9.30
C ARG A 429 7.32 15.55 -9.16
N LYS A 430 8.12 16.61 -9.19
CA LYS A 430 9.58 16.51 -9.10
C LYS A 430 10.04 16.02 -7.73
N GLU A 431 9.44 16.51 -6.65
CA GLU A 431 9.76 16.06 -5.29
C GLU A 431 9.45 14.56 -5.10
N LEU A 432 8.29 14.10 -5.55
CA LEU A 432 7.93 12.67 -5.48
C LEU A 432 8.85 11.80 -6.35
N SER A 433 9.17 12.25 -7.57
CA SER A 433 10.10 11.54 -8.44
C SER A 433 11.48 11.42 -7.79
N GLN A 434 11.99 12.49 -7.17
CA GLN A 434 13.27 12.45 -6.45
C GLN A 434 13.22 11.50 -5.25
N LEU A 435 12.12 11.48 -4.50
CA LEU A 435 11.95 10.58 -3.36
C LEU A 435 11.93 9.11 -3.82
N ALA A 436 11.23 8.80 -4.91
CA ALA A 436 11.22 7.48 -5.52
C ALA A 436 12.63 7.04 -5.99
N HIS A 437 13.36 7.91 -6.69
CA HIS A 437 14.73 7.60 -7.12
C HIS A 437 15.68 7.39 -5.95
N ARG A 438 15.52 8.16 -4.85
CA ARG A 438 16.30 7.93 -3.62
C ARG A 438 15.97 6.58 -3.00
N TRP A 439 14.69 6.24 -2.88
CA TRP A 439 14.28 4.94 -2.38
C TRP A 439 14.93 3.79 -3.18
N ILE A 440 14.89 3.83 -4.50
CA ILE A 440 15.53 2.81 -5.37
C ILE A 440 17.05 2.79 -5.22
N GLY A 441 17.69 3.96 -5.13
CA GLY A 441 19.14 4.06 -4.89
C GLY A 441 19.56 3.40 -3.58
N GLU A 442 18.83 3.66 -2.50
CA GLU A 442 19.07 3.07 -1.18
C GLU A 442 18.74 1.57 -1.18
N ALA A 443 17.64 1.15 -1.81
CA ALA A 443 17.28 -0.26 -1.96
C ALA A 443 18.38 -1.06 -2.70
N THR A 444 19.02 -0.45 -3.70
CA THR A 444 20.15 -1.06 -4.42
C THR A 444 21.40 -1.15 -3.53
N ALA A 445 21.65 -0.15 -2.68
CA ALA A 445 22.74 -0.19 -1.71
C ALA A 445 22.50 -1.24 -0.63
N ASP A 446 21.26 -1.36 -0.15
CA ASP A 446 20.83 -2.31 0.88
C ASP A 446 20.94 -3.76 0.39
N ASP A 447 20.71 -4.02 -0.91
CA ASP A 447 20.93 -5.34 -1.51
C ASP A 447 22.40 -5.79 -1.40
N LEU A 448 23.36 -4.86 -1.41
CA LEU A 448 24.80 -5.18 -1.30
C LEU A 448 25.26 -5.43 0.14
N LEU A 449 24.47 -5.03 1.14
CA LEU A 449 24.82 -5.23 2.54
C LEU A 449 24.74 -6.72 2.91
N PRO A 450 25.73 -7.24 3.68
CA PRO A 450 25.64 -8.58 4.20
C PRO A 450 24.50 -8.70 5.23
N PRO A 451 23.95 -9.91 5.45
CA PRO A 451 22.77 -10.08 6.33
C PRO A 451 22.96 -9.59 7.77
N TRP A 452 24.18 -9.69 8.33
CA TRP A 452 24.49 -9.23 9.71
C TRP A 452 24.67 -7.71 9.84
N ARG A 453 24.46 -6.94 8.75
CA ARG A 453 24.41 -5.46 8.75
C ARG A 453 23.05 -4.95 8.27
N HIS A 454 21.98 -5.73 8.46
CA HIS A 454 20.63 -5.37 8.01
C HIS A 454 20.08 -4.13 8.71
N ASP A 455 20.56 -3.84 9.91
CA ASP A 455 20.31 -2.65 10.72
C ASP A 455 20.84 -1.35 10.10
N GLU A 456 21.72 -1.45 9.11
CA GLU A 456 22.18 -0.29 8.33
C GLU A 456 21.30 0.02 7.11
N ARG A 457 20.30 -0.82 6.83
CA ARG A 457 19.40 -0.66 5.68
C ARG A 457 18.47 0.53 5.88
N LYS A 458 18.28 1.32 4.84
CA LYS A 458 17.52 2.59 4.89
C LYS A 458 16.40 2.69 3.88
N SER A 459 16.30 1.75 2.94
CA SER A 459 15.33 1.83 1.86
C SER A 459 13.90 1.95 2.38
N ASP A 460 13.56 1.25 3.46
CA ASP A 460 12.22 1.28 4.02
C ASP A 460 11.89 2.63 4.68
N GLU A 461 12.88 3.37 5.21
CA GLU A 461 12.66 4.75 5.71
C GLU A 461 12.23 5.69 4.57
N PHE A 462 12.84 5.56 3.39
CA PHE A 462 12.49 6.36 2.21
C PHE A 462 11.20 5.89 1.56
N TYR A 463 10.93 4.59 1.57
CA TYR A 463 9.65 4.04 1.14
C TYR A 463 8.50 4.56 2.02
N GLU A 464 8.69 4.56 3.34
CA GLU A 464 7.71 5.11 4.28
C GLU A 464 7.47 6.61 4.01
N GLN A 465 8.53 7.40 3.79
CA GLN A 465 8.38 8.81 3.40
C GLN A 465 7.57 8.96 2.09
N LEU A 466 7.78 8.07 1.12
CA LEU A 466 7.05 8.10 -0.15
C LEU A 466 5.57 7.75 0.06
N MET A 467 5.28 6.71 0.82
CA MET A 467 3.92 6.31 1.17
C MET A 467 3.20 7.40 1.97
N ASN A 468 3.90 8.05 2.90
CA ASN A 468 3.38 9.13 3.74
C ASN A 468 3.47 10.53 3.10
N SER A 469 3.79 10.62 1.80
CA SER A 469 3.83 11.89 1.05
C SER A 469 2.45 12.53 0.86
N GLY A 470 1.38 11.80 1.21
CA GLY A 470 -0.01 12.26 1.16
C GLY A 470 -0.73 11.95 -0.15
N ILE A 471 -0.01 11.61 -1.24
CA ILE A 471 -0.63 11.26 -2.52
C ILE A 471 -1.50 10.01 -2.41
N PHE A 472 -1.04 9.00 -1.68
CA PHE A 472 -1.77 7.76 -1.51
C PHE A 472 -3.08 7.99 -0.75
N ASN A 473 -3.09 8.83 0.28
CA ASN A 473 -4.32 9.27 0.98
C ASN A 473 -5.20 10.21 0.12
N ALA A 474 -4.61 10.91 -0.86
CA ALA A 474 -5.32 11.79 -1.77
C ALA A 474 -5.96 11.06 -2.96
N VAL A 475 -5.72 9.75 -3.08
CA VAL A 475 -6.32 8.90 -4.11
C VAL A 475 -6.80 7.61 -3.41
N PRO A 476 -8.09 7.48 -3.07
CA PRO A 476 -8.62 6.31 -2.36
C PRO A 476 -8.21 4.96 -2.93
N PHE A 477 -8.05 4.85 -4.25
CA PHE A 477 -7.49 3.66 -4.88
C PHE A 477 -6.06 3.36 -4.40
N LEU A 478 -5.16 4.35 -4.42
CA LEU A 478 -3.78 4.19 -3.96
C LEU A 478 -3.72 3.93 -2.46
N GLU A 479 -4.61 4.54 -1.66
CA GLU A 479 -4.76 4.24 -0.23
C GLU A 479 -5.09 2.76 -0.02
N SER A 480 -5.99 2.18 -0.83
CA SER A 480 -6.33 0.75 -0.75
C SER A 480 -5.16 -0.18 -1.08
N LEU A 481 -4.17 0.31 -1.85
CA LEU A 481 -2.97 -0.45 -2.21
C LEU A 481 -1.88 -0.38 -1.14
N GLN A 482 -1.89 0.61 -0.23
CA GLN A 482 -0.80 0.80 0.73
C GLN A 482 -0.66 -0.36 1.73
N GLY A 483 -1.72 -1.12 1.98
CA GLY A 483 -1.73 -2.15 3.02
C GLY A 483 -1.27 -1.60 4.38
N ASN A 484 -0.91 -2.49 5.31
CA ASN A 484 -0.32 -2.11 6.61
C ASN A 484 1.21 -2.32 6.66
N SER A 485 1.88 -2.56 5.52
CA SER A 485 3.29 -2.96 5.51
C SER A 485 4.18 -1.89 4.86
N TYR A 486 4.86 -1.11 5.71
CA TYR A 486 5.87 -0.12 5.30
C TYR A 486 7.27 -0.73 5.06
N GLU A 487 7.46 -2.03 5.34
CA GLU A 487 8.75 -2.74 5.26
C GLU A 487 8.82 -3.66 4.04
N VAL A 488 8.65 -3.11 2.84
CA VAL A 488 8.56 -3.94 1.63
C VAL A 488 9.94 -4.50 1.26
N MET A 489 10.99 -3.68 1.30
CA MET A 489 12.35 -4.12 0.93
C MET A 489 13.01 -4.92 2.05
N GLY A 490 12.76 -4.58 3.32
CA GLY A 490 13.24 -5.32 4.48
C GLY A 490 12.73 -6.76 4.48
N ARG A 491 11.44 -6.97 4.20
CA ARG A 491 10.85 -8.31 4.07
C ARG A 491 11.39 -9.08 2.88
N ALA A 492 11.56 -8.41 1.74
CA ALA A 492 12.15 -9.02 0.56
C ALA A 492 13.58 -9.51 0.85
N SER A 493 14.41 -8.63 1.43
CA SER A 493 15.78 -8.93 1.83
C SER A 493 15.85 -10.07 2.84
N THR A 494 14.92 -10.08 3.82
CA THR A 494 14.80 -11.16 4.81
C THR A 494 14.52 -12.52 4.16
N ALA A 495 13.59 -12.57 3.20
CA ALA A 495 13.29 -13.80 2.48
C ALA A 495 14.52 -14.33 1.71
N ARG A 496 15.24 -13.43 1.02
CA ARG A 496 16.50 -13.76 0.33
C ARG A 496 17.56 -14.24 1.31
N ASP A 497 17.79 -13.54 2.41
CA ASP A 497 18.85 -13.85 3.38
C ASP A 497 18.60 -15.21 4.06
N SER A 498 17.35 -15.53 4.37
CA SER A 498 16.96 -16.86 4.82
C SER A 498 17.26 -17.94 3.77
N ALA A 499 16.93 -17.69 2.49
CA ALA A 499 17.22 -18.63 1.41
C ALA A 499 18.72 -18.82 1.16
N GLU A 500 19.53 -17.75 1.22
CA GLU A 500 21.00 -17.82 1.10
C GLU A 500 21.65 -18.55 2.29
N THR A 501 21.05 -18.43 3.49
CA THR A 501 21.52 -19.18 4.67
C THR A 501 21.28 -20.68 4.48
N VAL A 502 20.09 -21.07 4.03
CA VAL A 502 19.77 -22.47 3.71
C VAL A 502 20.64 -22.99 2.56
N ARG A 503 20.91 -22.17 1.54
CA ARG A 503 21.86 -22.50 0.46
C ARG A 503 23.26 -22.79 1.01
N SER A 504 23.77 -21.92 1.88
CA SER A 504 25.09 -22.08 2.51
C SER A 504 25.15 -23.34 3.37
N ALA A 505 24.06 -23.65 4.08
CA ALA A 505 23.93 -24.91 4.82
C ALA A 505 23.92 -26.13 3.89
N ALA A 506 23.16 -26.10 2.78
CA ALA A 506 23.12 -27.17 1.79
C ALA A 506 24.50 -27.47 1.20
N LEU A 507 25.24 -26.43 0.80
CA LEU A 507 26.61 -26.56 0.31
C LEU A 507 27.54 -27.14 1.37
N THR A 508 27.38 -26.72 2.63
CA THR A 508 28.16 -27.24 3.76
C THR A 508 27.86 -28.72 4.02
N ALA A 509 26.58 -29.13 3.97
CA ALA A 509 26.18 -30.53 4.13
C ALA A 509 26.73 -31.42 2.99
N LEU A 510 26.65 -30.96 1.73
CA LEU A 510 27.25 -31.65 0.58
C LEU A 510 28.77 -31.80 0.74
N ALA A 511 29.46 -30.76 1.24
CA ALA A 511 30.89 -30.79 1.51
C ALA A 511 31.25 -31.76 2.65
N LEU A 512 30.48 -31.75 3.75
CA LEU A 512 30.64 -32.67 4.87
C LEU A 512 30.45 -34.12 4.45
N GLU A 513 29.44 -34.41 3.64
CA GLU A 513 29.18 -35.75 3.12
C GLU A 513 30.30 -36.19 2.15
N SER A 514 30.76 -35.30 1.27
CA SER A 514 31.88 -35.55 0.37
C SER A 514 33.19 -35.81 1.13
N TRP A 515 33.39 -35.16 2.27
CA TRP A 515 34.51 -35.42 3.17
C TRP A 515 34.37 -36.80 3.84
N ARG A 516 33.20 -37.11 4.41
CA ARG A 516 32.93 -38.37 5.11
C ARG A 516 33.18 -39.56 4.21
N ARG A 517 32.76 -39.50 2.95
CA ARG A 517 32.99 -40.58 1.97
C ARG A 517 34.45 -40.82 1.66
N ARG A 518 35.26 -39.76 1.65
CA ARG A 518 36.70 -39.86 1.34
C ARG A 518 37.51 -40.33 2.56
N HIS A 519 37.15 -39.90 3.77
CA HIS A 519 37.96 -40.12 4.97
C HIS A 519 37.37 -41.17 5.94
N GLY A 520 36.12 -41.59 5.72
CA GLY A 520 35.39 -42.52 6.60
C GLY A 520 34.79 -41.88 7.86
N HIS A 521 35.05 -40.60 8.13
CA HIS A 521 34.53 -39.84 9.27
C HIS A 521 34.28 -38.38 8.87
N TYR A 522 33.43 -37.67 9.60
CA TYR A 522 33.26 -36.21 9.44
C TYR A 522 34.47 -35.43 9.96
N PRO A 523 34.73 -34.20 9.47
CA PRO A 523 35.86 -33.40 9.94
C PRO A 523 35.67 -32.97 11.40
N ALA A 524 36.77 -32.67 12.11
CA ALA A 524 36.71 -32.16 13.48
C ALA A 524 36.28 -30.69 13.50
N ALA A 525 36.59 -29.93 12.44
CA ALA A 525 36.18 -28.54 12.28
C ALA A 525 35.82 -28.21 10.81
N LEU A 526 34.90 -27.25 10.61
CA LEU A 526 34.53 -26.77 9.27
C LEU A 526 35.69 -26.20 8.46
N SER A 527 36.73 -25.68 9.13
CA SER A 527 37.93 -25.15 8.46
C SER A 527 38.67 -26.19 7.61
N GLU A 528 38.50 -27.49 7.90
CA GLU A 528 39.11 -28.58 7.13
C GLU A 528 38.46 -28.75 5.75
N LEU A 529 37.23 -28.26 5.56
CA LEU A 529 36.55 -28.31 4.27
C LEU A 529 37.09 -27.26 3.27
N VAL A 530 37.83 -26.26 3.75
CA VAL A 530 38.34 -25.13 2.96
C VAL A 530 39.82 -25.34 2.62
N PRO A 531 40.28 -25.04 1.38
CA PRO A 531 39.53 -24.57 0.22
C PRO A 531 39.00 -25.69 -0.69
N THR A 532 39.23 -26.97 -0.33
CA THR A 532 39.05 -28.12 -1.23
C THR A 532 37.59 -28.40 -1.58
N TYR A 533 36.68 -28.33 -0.60
CA TYR A 533 35.27 -28.64 -0.76
C TYR A 533 34.40 -27.38 -0.73
N LEU A 534 34.83 -26.35 0.01
CA LEU A 534 34.18 -25.04 0.07
C LEU A 534 35.21 -23.95 -0.25
N PRO A 535 34.84 -22.90 -1.03
CA PRO A 535 35.77 -21.83 -1.39
C PRO A 535 36.17 -20.96 -0.19
N THR A 536 35.22 -20.73 0.74
CA THR A 536 35.41 -19.91 1.94
C THR A 536 34.59 -20.49 3.09
N MET A 537 34.95 -20.11 4.32
CA MET A 537 34.15 -20.48 5.50
C MET A 537 32.71 -19.94 5.38
N PRO A 538 31.68 -20.78 5.54
CA PRO A 538 30.30 -20.33 5.53
C PRO A 538 30.06 -19.44 6.75
N ARG A 539 29.43 -18.28 6.55
CA ARG A 539 29.21 -17.30 7.60
C ARG A 539 27.77 -17.37 8.11
N ASP A 540 27.64 -17.18 9.41
CA ASP A 540 26.39 -16.97 10.09
C ASP A 540 25.79 -15.62 9.68
N PRO A 541 24.51 -15.59 9.32
CA PRO A 541 23.88 -14.40 8.78
C PRO A 541 23.52 -13.36 9.86
N PHE A 542 23.59 -13.70 11.14
CA PHE A 542 23.25 -12.83 12.26
C PHE A 542 24.48 -12.15 12.88
N ASP A 543 25.63 -12.83 12.95
CA ASP A 543 26.85 -12.23 13.52
C ASP A 543 28.08 -12.18 12.59
N GLY A 544 27.96 -12.73 11.38
CA GLY A 544 29.03 -12.72 10.37
C GLY A 544 30.24 -13.59 10.70
N LYS A 545 30.25 -14.31 11.83
CA LYS A 545 31.28 -15.31 12.17
C LYS A 545 30.98 -16.64 11.45
N PRO A 546 31.88 -17.63 11.42
CA PRO A 546 31.58 -18.91 10.76
C PRO A 546 30.33 -19.60 11.33
N LEU A 547 29.54 -20.31 10.51
CA LEU A 547 28.46 -21.16 11.01
C LEU A 547 28.96 -22.14 12.10
N ARG A 548 28.08 -22.48 13.03
CA ARG A 548 28.44 -23.28 14.19
C ARG A 548 28.30 -24.74 13.85
N TYR A 549 29.31 -25.51 14.22
CA TYR A 549 29.42 -26.91 13.86
C TYR A 549 29.82 -27.72 15.09
N VAL A 550 29.06 -28.79 15.35
CA VAL A 550 29.40 -29.80 16.34
C VAL A 550 29.63 -31.11 15.59
N ALA A 551 30.87 -31.61 15.69
CA ALA A 551 31.21 -32.90 15.12
C ALA A 551 30.37 -34.02 15.77
N PRO A 552 30.06 -35.11 15.04
CA PRO A 552 29.25 -36.18 15.57
C PRO A 552 29.96 -36.87 16.75
N THR A 553 29.19 -37.34 17.72
CA THR A 553 29.69 -38.05 18.90
C THR A 553 29.35 -39.54 18.82
N ALA A 554 29.85 -40.36 19.74
CA ALA A 554 29.49 -41.79 19.78
C ALA A 554 27.97 -42.04 19.95
N SER A 555 27.23 -41.07 20.49
CA SER A 555 25.78 -41.11 20.67
C SER A 555 24.99 -40.48 19.51
N GLU A 556 25.64 -39.67 18.66
CA GLU A 556 24.98 -38.92 17.58
C GLU A 556 25.72 -39.13 16.25
N ALA A 557 25.10 -39.86 15.32
CA ALA A 557 25.74 -40.26 14.06
C ALA A 557 25.88 -39.12 13.02
N THR A 558 25.08 -38.06 13.17
CA THR A 558 25.07 -36.88 12.28
C THR A 558 25.62 -35.68 13.02
N PRO A 559 26.45 -34.85 12.36
CA PRO A 559 26.92 -33.60 12.95
C PRO A 559 25.79 -32.58 13.05
N LEU A 560 25.96 -31.59 13.92
CA LEU A 560 25.06 -30.45 14.06
C LEU A 560 25.65 -29.24 13.36
N LEU A 561 24.86 -28.59 12.50
CA LEU A 561 25.15 -27.31 11.88
C LEU A 561 24.02 -26.33 12.27
N TYR A 562 24.38 -25.19 12.83
CA TYR A 562 23.40 -24.19 13.26
C TYR A 562 23.90 -22.77 13.10
N SER A 563 22.93 -21.85 13.10
CA SER A 563 23.13 -20.43 13.26
C SER A 563 22.66 -19.99 14.64
N ILE A 564 23.26 -18.95 15.21
CA ILE A 564 22.89 -18.42 16.53
C ILE A 564 21.46 -17.84 16.57
N GLY A 565 20.83 -17.67 15.41
CA GLY A 565 19.46 -17.21 15.33
C GLY A 565 19.28 -15.72 15.64
N VAL A 566 18.01 -15.33 15.63
CA VAL A 566 17.56 -13.93 15.70
C VAL A 566 17.85 -13.23 17.03
N ASP A 567 17.99 -13.99 18.12
CA ASP A 567 18.27 -13.42 19.44
C ASP A 567 19.75 -13.01 19.61
N GLY A 568 20.62 -13.49 18.70
CA GLY A 568 22.05 -13.21 18.71
C GLY A 568 22.82 -13.92 19.83
N VAL A 569 22.20 -14.88 20.52
CA VAL A 569 22.80 -15.61 21.63
C VAL A 569 23.10 -17.03 21.17
N ASP A 570 24.36 -17.45 21.30
CA ASP A 570 24.75 -18.83 21.03
C ASP A 570 24.25 -19.73 22.16
N ASP A 571 23.23 -20.53 21.87
CA ASP A 571 22.60 -21.48 22.79
C ASP A 571 23.19 -22.90 22.69
N HIS A 572 24.35 -23.03 22.05
CA HIS A 572 25.14 -24.24 21.87
C HIS A 572 24.41 -25.35 21.11
N GLY A 573 23.63 -24.97 20.10
CA GLY A 573 22.86 -25.87 19.25
C GLY A 573 21.51 -26.25 19.84
N ARG A 574 20.98 -25.49 20.81
CA ARG A 574 19.66 -25.77 21.39
C ARG A 574 18.58 -25.01 20.63
N ALA A 575 17.76 -25.76 19.90
CA ALA A 575 16.60 -25.20 19.19
C ALA A 575 15.55 -24.63 20.16
N PRO A 576 14.75 -23.64 19.70
CA PRO A 576 13.56 -23.22 20.42
C PRO A 576 12.61 -24.39 20.71
N ALA A 577 12.01 -24.36 21.90
CA ALA A 577 11.14 -25.43 22.41
C ALA A 577 9.74 -25.47 21.79
N THR A 578 9.36 -24.47 20.99
CA THR A 578 8.04 -24.39 20.34
C THR A 578 8.19 -24.26 18.83
N GLU A 579 7.19 -24.76 18.08
CA GLU A 579 7.20 -24.65 16.60
C GLU A 579 7.17 -23.19 16.14
N ARG A 580 6.38 -22.36 16.83
CA ARG A 580 6.39 -20.91 16.64
C ARG A 580 7.79 -20.34 16.84
N GLY A 581 8.48 -20.78 17.90
CA GLY A 581 9.85 -20.38 18.19
C GLY A 581 10.85 -20.74 17.11
N ARG A 582 10.82 -21.99 16.63
CA ARG A 582 11.68 -22.45 15.52
C ARG A 582 11.45 -21.65 14.25
N SER A 583 10.19 -21.34 13.95
CA SER A 583 9.83 -20.49 12.81
C SER A 583 10.34 -19.05 12.98
N MET A 584 10.41 -18.56 14.21
CA MET A 584 10.87 -17.21 14.54
C MET A 584 12.39 -17.06 14.65
N ALA A 585 13.13 -18.09 15.08
CA ALA A 585 14.59 -18.05 15.22
C ALA A 585 15.33 -17.67 13.91
N ARG A 586 14.68 -17.88 12.76
CA ARG A 586 15.18 -17.55 11.41
C ARG A 586 14.66 -16.22 10.84
N ARG A 587 13.97 -15.40 11.62
CA ARG A 587 13.30 -14.17 11.14
C ARG A 587 14.16 -12.92 11.31
N PHE A 588 14.83 -12.49 10.24
CA PHE A 588 15.73 -11.32 10.24
C PHE A 588 15.06 -10.00 10.64
N ASP A 589 13.75 -9.83 10.36
CA ASP A 589 12.97 -8.65 10.74
C ASP A 589 12.88 -8.44 12.26
N HIS A 590 13.09 -9.48 13.07
CA HIS A 590 13.03 -9.39 14.53
C HIS A 590 14.40 -9.21 15.20
N PHE A 591 15.51 -9.24 14.45
CA PHE A 591 16.86 -9.21 15.04
C PHE A 591 17.14 -7.91 15.80
N HIS A 592 16.71 -6.77 15.24
CA HIS A 592 16.84 -5.47 15.89
C HIS A 592 16.10 -5.44 17.24
N ALA A 593 14.99 -6.18 17.37
CA ALA A 593 14.23 -6.23 18.62
C ALA A 593 15.05 -6.73 19.80
N PHE A 594 15.98 -7.66 19.55
CA PHE A 594 16.88 -8.21 20.56
C PHE A 594 18.10 -7.34 20.83
N HIS A 595 18.66 -6.68 19.81
CA HIS A 595 19.90 -5.89 19.93
C HIS A 595 19.69 -4.50 20.52
N SER A 596 18.58 -3.84 20.18
CA SER A 596 18.29 -2.46 20.58
C SER A 596 17.47 -2.36 21.85
N GLY A 597 16.91 -3.47 22.34
CA GLY A 597 16.03 -3.51 23.50
C GLY A 597 14.82 -2.58 23.33
N ILE A 598 13.83 -2.99 22.53
CA ILE A 598 12.66 -2.15 22.22
C ILE A 598 12.01 -1.64 23.52
N PRO A 599 12.03 -0.33 23.80
CA PRO A 599 11.54 0.22 25.07
C PRO A 599 10.02 0.07 25.27
N ALA A 600 9.28 -0.26 24.21
CA ALA A 600 7.83 -0.32 24.17
C ALA A 600 7.29 -1.52 23.36
N ALA A 601 7.92 -2.70 23.46
CA ALA A 601 7.36 -3.91 22.85
C ALA A 601 5.99 -4.21 23.46
N THR A 602 4.98 -4.33 22.61
CA THR A 602 3.65 -4.86 22.93
C THR A 602 3.78 -6.27 23.53
N ASN A 603 2.73 -6.73 24.23
CA ASN A 603 2.75 -8.08 24.79
C ASN A 603 2.95 -9.15 23.70
N ASP A 604 2.39 -8.94 22.51
CA ASP A 604 2.53 -9.87 21.39
C ASP A 604 3.96 -9.91 20.85
N GLU A 605 4.62 -8.76 20.74
CA GLU A 605 6.05 -8.68 20.36
C GLU A 605 6.94 -9.34 21.40
N ARG A 606 6.67 -9.17 22.70
CA ARG A 606 7.41 -9.86 23.76
C ARG A 606 7.24 -11.36 23.70
N LEU A 607 6.00 -11.85 23.53
CA LEU A 607 5.72 -13.28 23.36
C LEU A 607 6.41 -13.84 22.11
N ALA A 608 6.46 -13.06 21.04
CA ALA A 608 7.15 -13.42 19.81
C ALA A 608 8.67 -13.53 20.05
N MET A 609 9.27 -12.56 20.74
CA MET A 609 10.69 -12.61 21.13
C MET A 609 10.98 -13.80 22.05
N ASP A 610 10.17 -14.04 23.08
CA ASP A 610 10.39 -15.17 23.99
C ASP A 610 10.24 -16.52 23.28
N ALA A 611 9.33 -16.63 22.30
CA ALA A 611 9.24 -17.82 21.48
C ALA A 611 10.52 -18.05 20.67
N ALA A 612 11.14 -17.00 20.15
CA ALA A 612 12.30 -17.08 19.26
C ALA A 612 13.62 -17.47 19.96
N ARG A 613 13.65 -17.57 21.29
CA ARG A 613 14.87 -17.92 22.05
C ARG A 613 15.41 -19.29 21.65
N GLY A 614 16.71 -19.35 21.35
CA GLY A 614 17.41 -20.55 20.93
C GLY A 614 17.95 -20.46 19.50
N ASP A 615 18.83 -21.40 19.18
CA ASP A 615 19.55 -21.40 17.91
C ASP A 615 18.68 -21.86 16.73
N TRP A 616 18.97 -21.29 15.56
CA TRP A 616 18.42 -21.80 14.31
C TRP A 616 19.22 -23.01 13.82
N ILE A 617 18.69 -24.20 14.10
CA ILE A 617 19.26 -25.45 13.62
C ILE A 617 19.05 -25.58 12.11
N LEU A 618 20.15 -25.69 11.37
CA LEU A 618 20.16 -25.82 9.92
C LEU A 618 20.20 -27.29 9.51
N TRP A 619 21.01 -28.11 10.19
CA TRP A 619 21.16 -29.53 9.88
C TRP A 619 21.62 -30.34 11.10
N PRO A 620 21.08 -31.53 11.37
CA PRO A 620 19.98 -32.18 10.66
C PRO A 620 18.64 -31.47 10.86
N ALA A 621 17.64 -31.79 10.03
CA ALA A 621 16.30 -31.27 10.22
C ALA A 621 15.73 -31.75 11.56
N LEU A 622 15.15 -30.81 12.33
CA LEU A 622 14.52 -31.13 13.60
C LEU A 622 13.23 -31.93 13.38
N GLU A 623 12.96 -32.88 14.27
CA GLU A 623 11.67 -33.57 14.30
C GLU A 623 10.54 -32.57 14.62
N PRO A 624 9.37 -32.68 13.97
CA PRO A 624 8.22 -31.83 14.29
C PRO A 624 7.86 -31.93 15.77
N ILE A 625 7.56 -30.80 16.41
CA ILE A 625 7.00 -30.83 17.76
C ILE A 625 5.54 -31.26 17.61
N ILE A 626 5.26 -32.53 17.87
CA ILE A 626 3.88 -33.00 18.01
C ILE A 626 3.37 -32.40 19.32
N GLN A 627 2.64 -31.29 19.24
CA GLN A 627 1.78 -30.89 20.34
C GLN A 627 0.74 -31.99 20.48
N VAL A 628 0.93 -32.86 21.47
CA VAL A 628 -0.20 -33.59 22.03
C VAL A 628 -1.09 -32.49 22.57
N ASP A 629 -2.22 -32.22 21.91
CA ASP A 629 -3.32 -31.49 22.53
C ASP A 629 -3.70 -32.31 23.76
N GLU A 630 -3.02 -32.06 24.88
CA GLU A 630 -3.63 -32.23 26.19
C GLU A 630 -4.83 -31.33 26.16
N ALA A 631 -5.98 -31.98 25.98
CA ALA A 631 -7.30 -31.40 26.03
C ALA A 631 -7.30 -30.21 26.98
N TYR A 632 -7.61 -29.03 26.45
CA TYR A 632 -8.40 -28.07 27.20
C TYR A 632 -9.77 -28.74 27.47
N SER A 633 -9.78 -29.69 28.41
CA SER A 633 -10.93 -29.90 29.27
C SER A 633 -10.95 -28.70 30.21
N ASP A 634 -11.95 -27.84 30.04
CA ASP A 634 -12.93 -27.58 31.10
C ASP A 634 -13.76 -26.33 30.75
N ASP A 635 -15.08 -26.52 30.92
CA ASP A 635 -16.08 -25.58 31.45
C ASP A 635 -16.24 -24.16 30.89
#